data_AF-A0AAW3PC66-F1
#
_entry.id   AF-A0AAW3PC66-F1
#
_cell.length_a   1.000
_cell.length_b   1.000
_cell.length_c   1.000
_cell.angle_alpha   90.00
_cell.angle_beta   90.00
_cell.angle_gamma   90.00
#
_symmetry.space_group_name_H-M   'P 1'
#
loop_
_entity.id
_entity.type
_entity.pdbx_description
1 polymer ?
#
loop_
_entity_poly.entity_id
_entity_poly.type
_entity_poly.pdbx_seq_one_letter_code
_entity_poly.pdbx_strand_id
1 'polypeptide(L)'
;MTENQPDSPGTPGQDSGDDEAEHEVVRLASHTDERGDSYAHATLTPADDNRAKETLHDLRPIIPVIFIPGVMGSPIVTKDTGDEAFFAPNMDTIGAMLGGLLSVIVGWFQSASSRETRFDPLSVSVTPLGPINVGDGKTITEKEARRRGWGSVYRTSYQPVLLWLEQQLNNPMLCGELQGAWCEPDPKGKTWTLHPVLGTAPTQYGAYGKGEAITAESPEFKRFVKFRYRVYAIGYNWLQSNDDSGRDVVTGVDCPDPQTRQKTRLMGITEICKENDTGKAIILTHSMGGLVARFAVLNHGAEGSIHGVFHGAQPATGAPLAAKRYKTGGGPEGGMNGFVNGSLLGRDANEFIAVMANAPGPMELTPMPDYNNGAAWWIFSRPDGTTLMQYPQHGDVLSELYLNADWYGLLPKASQLDPANLVRKRLDKDAIGDRVLVDNYIATMTQVVTRQSQLTNSYHRKTYVAYGNGGLDTRSPASNTTSEAASKDKPNIEQGEPTKHLLAWGNAIWTGDVPAGVQEAELRAAKLLHDSGKGELRVLLQQRNLSVTFTMQKTNTIPDVSATTDWDRVASKTGIIRGDGTVPAWSADAQARGLKPGVPGDPAKGVQMAFVQAGYEHMKSYTHPWTRWALLYSVVQIVKDIDVPGGA
;
A
#
# COMPACT_ATOMS: atom_id res chain seq x y z
N MET A 1 -15.93 77.02 -27.79
CA MET A 1 -16.93 77.03 -26.71
C MET A 1 -16.18 76.70 -25.43
N THR A 2 -15.72 77.79 -24.81
CA THR A 2 -15.79 78.12 -23.39
C THR A 2 -16.05 77.01 -22.34
N GLU A 3 -15.18 77.04 -21.32
CA GLU A 3 -15.52 77.19 -19.88
C GLU A 3 -15.75 75.93 -19.01
N ASN A 4 -14.81 75.62 -18.10
CA ASN A 4 -14.80 76.13 -16.70
C ASN A 4 -13.96 75.24 -15.74
N GLN A 5 -12.96 75.82 -15.11
CA GLN A 5 -12.61 75.64 -13.68
C GLN A 5 -13.21 76.84 -12.90
N PRO A 6 -13.23 76.95 -11.54
CA PRO A 6 -12.67 76.10 -10.46
C PRO A 6 -13.63 75.87 -9.25
N ASP A 7 -13.21 75.12 -8.22
CA ASP A 7 -13.22 75.56 -6.79
C ASP A 7 -12.64 74.50 -5.84
N SER A 8 -11.67 74.93 -5.01
CA SER A 8 -11.13 74.29 -3.77
C SER A 8 -12.00 74.74 -2.55
N PRO A 9 -11.80 74.35 -1.24
CA PRO A 9 -10.62 73.78 -0.57
C PRO A 9 -10.90 72.76 0.59
N GLY A 10 -9.85 72.19 1.21
CA GLY A 10 -9.96 71.53 2.52
C GLY A 10 -8.73 70.71 2.93
N THR A 11 -7.84 71.33 3.69
CA THR A 11 -6.53 70.85 4.20
C THR A 11 -6.61 69.58 5.08
N PRO A 12 -5.60 68.68 5.04
CA PRO A 12 -5.25 67.84 6.19
C PRO A 12 -4.02 68.42 6.91
N GLY A 13 -4.18 68.69 8.20
CA GLY A 13 -3.06 68.98 9.09
C GLY A 13 -2.13 67.77 9.21
N GLN A 14 -0.83 68.06 9.26
CA GLN A 14 0.21 67.13 9.69
C GLN A 14 -0.08 66.66 11.11
N ASP A 15 0.00 65.36 11.36
CA ASP A 15 0.93 64.90 12.37
C ASP A 15 1.50 63.51 12.05
N SER A 16 2.69 63.34 12.54
CA SER A 16 3.77 62.41 12.25
C SER A 16 3.57 60.95 12.73
N GLY A 17 4.20 60.01 12.00
CA GLY A 17 4.64 58.71 12.53
C GLY A 17 3.86 57.47 12.09
N ASP A 18 4.29 56.83 10.99
CA ASP A 18 4.98 55.53 11.04
C ASP A 18 5.38 55.08 9.62
N ASP A 19 6.61 55.44 9.25
CA ASP A 19 7.36 55.08 8.03
C ASP A 19 7.80 53.59 8.01
N GLU A 20 6.97 52.64 8.46
CA GLU A 20 7.35 51.21 8.43
C GLU A 20 6.84 50.43 7.20
N ALA A 21 6.04 51.05 6.32
CA ALA A 21 5.48 50.38 5.14
C ALA A 21 6.37 50.44 3.87
N GLU A 22 7.41 51.28 3.82
CA GLU A 22 8.27 51.44 2.63
C GLU A 22 9.41 50.41 2.53
N HIS A 23 9.57 49.53 3.51
CA HIS A 23 10.64 48.52 3.55
C HIS A 23 10.16 47.08 3.30
N GLU A 24 9.08 46.88 2.55
CA GLU A 24 8.66 45.52 2.17
C GLU A 24 9.60 44.95 1.09
N VAL A 25 10.51 44.08 1.52
CA VAL A 25 11.38 43.30 0.62
C VAL A 25 10.51 42.47 -0.34
N VAL A 26 10.82 42.54 -1.64
CA VAL A 26 10.19 41.70 -2.65
C VAL A 26 10.89 40.34 -2.64
N ARG A 27 10.26 39.35 -2.00
CA ARG A 27 10.77 37.97 -2.00
C ARG A 27 10.33 37.23 -3.24
N LEU A 28 11.29 36.77 -4.02
CA LEU A 28 11.08 35.92 -5.17
C LEU A 28 11.13 34.46 -4.73
N ALA A 29 10.12 33.68 -5.16
CA ALA A 29 10.14 32.25 -4.97
C ALA A 29 11.32 31.64 -5.74
N SER A 30 12.12 30.82 -5.06
CA SER A 30 13.12 29.98 -5.72
C SER A 30 12.49 28.67 -6.17
N HIS A 31 12.95 28.21 -7.32
CA HIS A 31 12.64 26.93 -7.92
C HIS A 31 13.93 26.13 -8.03
N THR A 32 13.80 24.86 -8.38
CA THR A 32 14.94 23.98 -8.55
C THR A 32 14.89 23.40 -9.94
N ASP A 33 15.97 23.53 -10.69
CA ASP A 33 16.05 23.02 -12.05
C ASP A 33 16.32 21.51 -12.08
N GLU A 34 16.45 20.97 -13.30
CA GLU A 34 16.66 19.54 -13.56
C GLU A 34 17.98 19.01 -12.97
N ARG A 35 18.95 19.87 -12.71
CA ARG A 35 20.26 19.52 -12.10
C ARG A 35 20.22 19.65 -10.58
N GLY A 36 19.18 20.27 -10.05
CA GLY A 36 19.05 20.53 -8.65
C GLY A 36 19.51 21.91 -8.21
N ASP A 37 19.87 22.77 -9.15
CA ASP A 37 20.32 24.13 -8.88
C ASP A 37 19.12 25.01 -8.55
N SER A 38 19.25 25.83 -7.53
CA SER A 38 18.20 26.77 -7.15
C SER A 38 18.22 27.99 -8.07
N TYR A 39 17.11 28.32 -8.72
CA TYR A 39 16.95 29.49 -9.59
C TYR A 39 15.70 30.30 -9.21
N ALA A 40 15.63 31.58 -9.56
CA ALA A 40 14.44 32.40 -9.34
C ALA A 40 14.13 33.22 -10.59
N HIS A 41 12.85 33.46 -10.87
CA HIS A 41 12.42 34.36 -11.93
C HIS A 41 11.99 35.69 -11.34
N ALA A 42 12.51 36.78 -11.91
CA ALA A 42 12.09 38.14 -11.60
C ALA A 42 11.41 38.76 -12.83
N THR A 43 10.24 39.35 -12.64
CA THR A 43 9.62 40.22 -13.65
C THR A 43 10.33 41.58 -13.64
N LEU A 44 10.51 42.18 -14.81
CA LEU A 44 11.01 43.56 -14.91
C LEU A 44 10.06 44.50 -14.15
N THR A 45 10.61 45.28 -13.23
CA THR A 45 9.87 46.29 -12.45
C THR A 45 10.14 47.69 -12.99
N PRO A 46 9.23 48.65 -12.78
CA PRO A 46 9.47 50.08 -13.03
C PRO A 46 10.78 50.57 -12.39
N ALA A 47 11.41 51.58 -13.00
CA ALA A 47 12.72 52.08 -12.56
C ALA A 47 12.70 52.80 -11.20
N ASP A 48 11.52 53.18 -10.72
CA ASP A 48 11.26 53.80 -9.41
C ASP A 48 11.02 52.76 -8.28
N ASP A 49 10.84 51.47 -8.60
CA ASP A 49 10.78 50.40 -7.60
C ASP A 49 12.18 50.05 -7.08
N ASN A 50 12.59 50.72 -6.01
CA ASN A 50 13.89 50.56 -5.34
C ASN A 50 13.87 49.51 -4.21
N ARG A 51 12.78 48.73 -4.06
CA ARG A 51 12.68 47.74 -2.99
C ARG A 51 13.73 46.64 -3.17
N ALA A 52 14.30 46.20 -2.06
CA ALA A 52 15.24 45.07 -2.06
C ALA A 52 14.55 43.80 -2.58
N LYS A 53 15.23 43.07 -3.46
CA LYS A 53 14.75 41.76 -3.97
C LYS A 53 15.55 40.66 -3.32
N GLU A 54 14.88 39.78 -2.59
CA GLU A 54 15.49 38.61 -1.94
C GLU A 54 15.14 37.33 -2.70
N THR A 55 16.11 36.43 -2.83
CA THR A 55 15.93 35.07 -3.34
C THR A 55 16.42 34.09 -2.29
N LEU A 56 15.57 33.14 -1.91
CA LEU A 56 15.92 32.14 -0.89
C LEU A 56 16.36 30.85 -1.58
N HIS A 57 17.66 30.61 -1.72
CA HIS A 57 18.16 29.37 -2.33
C HIS A 57 18.30 28.27 -1.27
N ASP A 58 17.71 27.11 -1.52
CA ASP A 58 17.84 25.94 -0.63
C ASP A 58 19.08 25.14 -1.02
N LEU A 59 20.14 25.27 -0.22
CA LEU A 59 21.44 24.61 -0.43
C LEU A 59 21.57 23.31 0.37
N ARG A 60 20.48 22.83 0.99
CA ARG A 60 20.54 21.62 1.81
C ARG A 60 20.88 20.40 0.94
N PRO A 61 21.77 19.51 1.40
CA PRO A 61 22.03 18.23 0.74
C PRO A 61 20.73 17.45 0.56
N ILE A 62 20.60 16.78 -0.58
CA ILE A 62 19.39 16.04 -0.93
C ILE A 62 19.44 14.66 -0.27
N ILE A 63 18.27 14.13 0.08
CA ILE A 63 18.01 12.70 0.32
C ILE A 63 16.81 12.31 -0.55
N PRO A 64 16.95 11.41 -1.53
CA PRO A 64 15.81 10.92 -2.29
C PRO A 64 14.90 10.10 -1.39
N VAL A 65 13.59 10.33 -1.51
CA VAL A 65 12.54 9.57 -0.85
C VAL A 65 11.72 8.89 -1.93
N ILE A 66 11.83 7.58 -2.05
CA ILE A 66 11.27 6.81 -3.15
C ILE A 66 10.05 6.04 -2.66
N PHE A 67 8.90 6.30 -3.27
CA PHE A 67 7.66 5.59 -2.99
C PHE A 67 7.45 4.42 -3.96
N ILE A 68 7.15 3.23 -3.41
CA ILE A 68 6.81 2.03 -4.17
C ILE A 68 5.35 1.66 -3.84
N PRO A 69 4.43 1.63 -4.83
CA PRO A 69 3.00 1.44 -4.58
C PRO A 69 2.66 -0.02 -4.24
N GLY A 70 1.38 -0.30 -4.00
CA GLY A 70 0.88 -1.67 -3.83
C GLY A 70 0.57 -2.40 -5.14
N VAL A 71 0.01 -3.60 -5.00
CA VAL A 71 -0.57 -4.35 -6.13
C VAL A 71 -1.66 -3.52 -6.80
N MET A 72 -1.71 -3.58 -8.14
CA MET A 72 -2.58 -2.71 -8.92
C MET A 72 -2.39 -1.24 -8.57
N GLY A 73 -1.19 -0.83 -8.13
CA GLY A 73 -0.91 0.55 -7.77
C GLY A 73 -0.25 1.36 -8.89
N SER A 74 0.07 0.70 -10.00
CA SER A 74 0.74 1.27 -11.17
C SER A 74 -0.08 1.05 -12.43
N PRO A 75 -0.13 2.06 -13.33
CA PRO A 75 -0.63 1.86 -14.68
C PRO A 75 0.27 0.87 -15.43
N ILE A 76 -0.34 -0.04 -16.16
CA ILE A 76 0.35 -0.97 -17.05
C ILE A 76 -0.13 -0.79 -18.49
N VAL A 77 0.81 -0.92 -19.41
CA VAL A 77 0.63 -0.78 -20.86
C VAL A 77 1.12 -2.03 -21.57
N THR A 78 0.63 -2.26 -22.79
CA THR A 78 1.18 -3.30 -23.67
C THR A 78 2.63 -2.98 -24.02
N LYS A 79 3.51 -3.99 -24.01
CA LYS A 79 4.94 -3.79 -24.32
C LYS A 79 5.19 -3.33 -25.75
N ASP A 80 4.39 -3.83 -26.70
CA ASP A 80 4.63 -3.62 -28.12
C ASP A 80 4.15 -2.25 -28.59
N THR A 81 2.99 -1.80 -28.12
CA THR A 81 2.34 -0.58 -28.62
C THR A 81 2.37 0.58 -27.62
N GLY A 82 2.53 0.29 -26.33
CA GLY A 82 2.38 1.27 -25.26
C GLY A 82 0.92 1.64 -24.97
N ASP A 83 -0.04 0.91 -25.54
CA ASP A 83 -1.46 1.15 -25.33
C ASP A 83 -1.87 0.77 -23.91
N GLU A 84 -2.88 1.45 -23.38
CA GLU A 84 -3.35 1.24 -22.01
C GLU A 84 -3.88 -0.20 -21.82
N ALA A 85 -3.16 -1.01 -21.03
CA ALA A 85 -3.64 -2.34 -20.64
C ALA A 85 -4.50 -2.24 -19.38
N PHE A 86 -4.05 -1.53 -18.36
CA PHE A 86 -4.85 -1.27 -17.16
C PHE A 86 -4.46 0.04 -16.48
N PHE A 87 -5.46 0.92 -16.37
CA PHE A 87 -5.41 2.17 -15.63
C PHE A 87 -6.65 2.18 -14.71
N ALA A 88 -6.45 2.37 -13.41
CA ALA A 88 -7.57 2.48 -12.49
C ALA A 88 -8.39 3.75 -12.79
N PRO A 89 -9.73 3.71 -12.66
CA PRO A 89 -10.57 4.87 -12.94
C PRO A 89 -10.21 6.04 -12.03
N ASN A 90 -10.05 7.23 -12.64
CA ASN A 90 -9.85 8.48 -11.92
C ASN A 90 -11.18 8.91 -11.26
N MET A 91 -11.24 8.97 -9.92
CA MET A 91 -12.48 9.21 -9.16
C MET A 91 -12.66 10.66 -8.68
N ASP A 92 -12.23 11.65 -9.48
CA ASP A 92 -12.08 13.04 -9.01
C ASP A 92 -13.39 13.81 -8.81
N THR A 93 -14.50 13.33 -9.39
CA THR A 93 -15.82 13.97 -9.29
C THR A 93 -16.90 12.91 -9.16
N ILE A 94 -18.08 13.24 -8.61
CA ILE A 94 -19.21 12.30 -8.52
C ILE A 94 -19.61 11.75 -9.91
N GLY A 95 -19.51 12.57 -10.96
CA GLY A 95 -19.74 12.15 -12.36
C GLY A 95 -18.63 11.24 -12.92
N ALA A 96 -17.35 11.54 -12.65
CA ALA A 96 -16.23 10.67 -13.02
C ALA A 96 -16.19 9.38 -12.19
N MET A 97 -16.71 9.40 -10.96
CA MET A 97 -16.90 8.21 -10.13
C MET A 97 -17.98 7.31 -10.74
N LEU A 98 -19.12 7.86 -11.17
CA LEU A 98 -20.17 7.11 -11.88
C LEU A 98 -19.70 6.58 -13.24
N GLY A 99 -19.00 7.40 -14.04
CA GLY A 99 -18.44 7.02 -15.34
C GLY A 99 -17.29 6.01 -15.24
N GLY A 100 -16.40 6.20 -14.26
CA GLY A 100 -15.32 5.28 -13.90
C GLY A 100 -15.87 3.93 -13.42
N LEU A 101 -16.90 3.94 -12.57
CA LEU A 101 -17.63 2.76 -12.15
C LEU A 101 -18.29 2.06 -13.35
N LEU A 102 -18.93 2.78 -14.27
CA LEU A 102 -19.50 2.24 -15.51
C LEU A 102 -18.44 1.61 -16.43
N SER A 103 -17.26 2.23 -16.59
CA SER A 103 -16.16 1.68 -17.40
C SER A 103 -15.55 0.41 -16.80
N VAL A 104 -15.46 0.34 -15.47
CA VAL A 104 -15.07 -0.88 -14.74
C VAL A 104 -16.17 -1.95 -14.85
N ILE A 105 -17.45 -1.56 -14.78
CA ILE A 105 -18.60 -2.47 -14.98
C ILE A 105 -18.64 -3.03 -16.41
N VAL A 106 -18.31 -2.23 -17.44
CA VAL A 106 -18.22 -2.70 -18.83
C VAL A 106 -16.99 -3.59 -19.03
N GLY A 107 -15.85 -3.26 -18.43
CA GLY A 107 -14.65 -4.12 -18.39
C GLY A 107 -14.83 -5.42 -17.59
N TRP A 108 -15.84 -5.48 -16.71
CA TRP A 108 -16.20 -6.64 -15.88
C TRP A 108 -17.09 -7.66 -16.60
N PHE A 109 -17.69 -7.32 -17.75
CA PHE A 109 -18.34 -8.30 -18.64
C PHE A 109 -17.36 -9.07 -19.54
N GLN A 110 -16.06 -9.04 -19.22
CA GLN A 110 -15.03 -9.76 -19.96
C GLN A 110 -14.95 -11.23 -19.54
N SER A 111 -14.87 -12.12 -20.52
CA SER A 111 -14.68 -13.55 -20.30
C SER A 111 -13.34 -13.86 -19.62
N ALA A 112 -13.22 -15.05 -19.00
CA ALA A 112 -11.95 -15.55 -18.45
C ALA A 112 -10.79 -15.46 -19.45
N SER A 113 -11.04 -15.80 -20.73
CA SER A 113 -10.06 -15.68 -21.82
C SER A 113 -9.64 -14.22 -22.08
N SER A 114 -10.59 -13.29 -22.13
CA SER A 114 -10.29 -11.86 -22.34
C SER A 114 -9.44 -11.29 -21.20
N ARG A 115 -9.70 -11.74 -19.96
CA ARG A 115 -8.94 -11.34 -18.77
C ARG A 115 -7.51 -11.88 -18.82
N GLU A 116 -7.33 -13.16 -19.15
CA GLU A 116 -6.01 -13.77 -19.29
C GLU A 116 -5.15 -13.02 -20.32
N THR A 117 -5.71 -12.71 -21.50
CA THR A 117 -5.02 -11.92 -22.54
C THR A 117 -4.63 -10.54 -22.06
N ARG A 118 -5.50 -9.87 -21.30
CA ARG A 118 -5.26 -8.51 -20.82
C ARG A 118 -4.22 -8.44 -19.70
N PHE A 119 -4.14 -9.48 -18.87
CA PHE A 119 -3.33 -9.52 -17.65
C PHE A 119 -2.22 -10.57 -17.73
N ASP A 120 -1.62 -10.76 -18.90
CA ASP A 120 -0.41 -11.58 -19.06
C ASP A 120 0.84 -10.78 -18.65
N PRO A 121 1.59 -11.21 -17.61
CA PRO A 121 2.77 -10.48 -17.14
C PRO A 121 3.88 -10.32 -18.19
N LEU A 122 3.91 -11.17 -19.22
CA LEU A 122 4.95 -11.14 -20.24
C LEU A 122 4.66 -10.11 -21.33
N SER A 123 3.39 -9.77 -21.58
CA SER A 123 2.97 -8.84 -22.63
C SER A 123 2.79 -7.40 -22.17
N VAL A 124 2.86 -7.12 -20.86
CA VAL A 124 2.66 -5.78 -20.29
C VAL A 124 3.87 -5.24 -19.53
N SER A 125 3.99 -3.93 -19.46
CA SER A 125 5.02 -3.21 -18.70
C SER A 125 4.40 -2.06 -17.92
N VAL A 126 5.10 -1.57 -16.89
CA VAL A 126 4.77 -0.29 -16.24
C VAL A 126 5.03 0.88 -17.20
N THR A 127 4.42 2.04 -16.93
CA THR A 127 4.72 3.29 -17.64
C THR A 127 4.80 4.49 -16.69
N PRO A 128 5.76 5.43 -16.87
CA PRO A 128 5.76 6.72 -16.17
C PRO A 128 4.84 7.76 -16.84
N LEU A 129 4.16 7.40 -17.92
CA LEU A 129 3.35 8.32 -18.73
C LEU A 129 1.90 8.45 -18.25
N GLY A 130 1.56 7.88 -17.09
CA GLY A 130 0.24 8.04 -16.48
C GLY A 130 -0.12 9.49 -16.15
N PRO A 131 -1.40 9.75 -15.83
CA PRO A 131 -1.88 11.09 -15.54
C PRO A 131 -1.24 11.65 -14.26
N ILE A 132 -1.03 12.97 -14.21
CA ILE A 132 -0.40 13.66 -13.09
C ILE A 132 -1.34 14.71 -12.52
N ASN A 133 -1.34 14.88 -11.21
CA ASN A 133 -2.01 15.95 -10.48
C ASN A 133 -1.09 16.42 -9.34
N VAL A 134 -0.61 17.66 -9.47
CA VAL A 134 0.29 18.32 -8.51
C VAL A 134 -0.41 19.42 -7.71
N GLY A 135 -1.74 19.43 -7.68
CA GLY A 135 -2.51 20.47 -7.01
C GLY A 135 -2.40 21.82 -7.73
N ASP A 136 -2.01 22.87 -7.01
CA ASP A 136 -1.84 24.21 -7.56
C ASP A 136 -0.51 24.43 -8.31
N GLY A 137 0.34 23.39 -8.38
CA GLY A 137 1.62 23.44 -9.08
C GLY A 137 2.70 24.28 -8.39
N LYS A 138 2.45 24.81 -7.18
CA LYS A 138 3.43 25.64 -6.46
C LYS A 138 4.55 24.81 -5.83
N THR A 139 4.22 23.63 -5.30
CA THR A 139 5.22 22.73 -4.68
C THR A 139 6.10 22.05 -5.73
N ILE A 140 5.50 21.57 -6.82
CA ILE A 140 6.18 20.83 -7.88
C ILE A 140 5.40 21.00 -9.19
N THR A 141 6.11 21.12 -10.31
CA THR A 141 5.49 21.20 -11.64
C THR A 141 5.10 19.80 -12.13
N GLU A 142 4.12 19.70 -13.03
CA GLU A 142 3.78 18.41 -13.64
C GLU A 142 4.95 17.76 -14.40
N LYS A 143 5.78 18.58 -15.05
CA LYS A 143 6.99 18.12 -15.76
C LYS A 143 7.95 17.44 -14.79
N GLU A 144 8.22 18.09 -13.65
CA GLU A 144 9.14 17.55 -12.64
C GLU A 144 8.55 16.33 -11.93
N ALA A 145 7.25 16.35 -11.59
CA ALA A 145 6.58 15.18 -11.04
C ALA A 145 6.65 13.98 -12.00
N ARG A 146 6.50 14.20 -13.31
CA ARG A 146 6.66 13.14 -14.34
C ARG A 146 8.06 12.59 -14.35
N ARG A 147 9.06 13.48 -14.36
CA ARG A 147 10.49 13.13 -14.33
C ARG A 147 10.84 12.30 -13.09
N ARG A 148 10.26 12.64 -11.94
CA ARG A 148 10.39 11.89 -10.67
C ARG A 148 9.53 10.61 -10.60
N GLY A 149 8.89 10.22 -11.71
CA GLY A 149 8.16 8.98 -11.84
C GLY A 149 6.75 8.98 -11.26
N TRP A 150 6.17 10.14 -10.88
CA TRP A 150 4.82 10.18 -10.27
C TRP A 150 3.71 9.67 -11.21
N GLY A 151 3.93 9.74 -12.53
CA GLY A 151 3.04 9.14 -13.52
C GLY A 151 3.09 7.61 -13.57
N SER A 152 4.00 6.96 -12.84
CA SER A 152 4.10 5.50 -12.71
C SER A 152 3.28 4.90 -11.56
N VAL A 153 2.56 5.76 -10.82
CA VAL A 153 1.66 5.35 -9.76
C VAL A 153 0.28 5.95 -9.96
N TYR A 154 -0.75 5.30 -9.44
CA TYR A 154 -2.11 5.79 -9.62
C TYR A 154 -2.35 7.13 -8.94
N ARG A 155 -2.82 8.07 -9.78
CA ARG A 155 -3.01 9.48 -9.46
C ARG A 155 -3.89 9.69 -8.23
N THR A 156 -5.10 9.16 -8.23
CA THR A 156 -6.04 9.36 -7.12
C THR A 156 -5.59 8.67 -5.82
N SER A 157 -4.84 7.56 -5.91
CA SER A 157 -4.45 6.77 -4.75
C SER A 157 -3.16 7.23 -4.09
N TYR A 158 -2.15 7.63 -4.87
CA TYR A 158 -0.80 7.86 -4.36
C TYR A 158 -0.27 9.28 -4.55
N GLN A 159 -0.63 9.99 -5.62
CA GLN A 159 -0.07 11.34 -5.82
C GLN A 159 -0.42 12.34 -4.71
N PRO A 160 -1.61 12.30 -4.06
CA PRO A 160 -1.87 13.11 -2.88
C PRO A 160 -0.89 12.87 -1.73
N VAL A 161 -0.45 11.62 -1.49
CA VAL A 161 0.56 11.36 -0.45
C VAL A 161 1.96 11.77 -0.91
N LEU A 162 2.30 11.64 -2.19
CA LEU A 162 3.60 12.13 -2.71
C LEU A 162 3.73 13.65 -2.56
N LEU A 163 2.67 14.39 -2.91
CA LEU A 163 2.61 15.83 -2.74
C LEU A 163 2.69 16.23 -1.26
N TRP A 164 1.95 15.53 -0.41
CA TRP A 164 2.00 15.71 1.02
C TRP A 164 3.41 15.47 1.60
N LEU A 165 4.10 14.41 1.18
CA LEU A 165 5.48 14.13 1.59
C LEU A 165 6.44 15.24 1.15
N GLU A 166 6.36 15.67 -0.12
CA GLU A 166 7.20 16.74 -0.66
C GLU A 166 7.01 18.04 0.15
N GLN A 167 5.79 18.32 0.61
CA GLN A 167 5.50 19.48 1.45
C GLN A 167 6.01 19.31 2.89
N GLN A 168 5.65 18.21 3.56
CA GLN A 168 5.90 18.07 5.00
C GLN A 168 7.37 17.80 5.33
N LEU A 169 8.09 17.08 4.47
CA LEU A 169 9.50 16.80 4.71
C LEU A 169 10.40 18.01 4.46
N ASN A 170 10.00 18.91 3.55
CA ASN A 170 10.82 20.06 3.17
C ASN A 170 10.49 21.37 3.88
N ASN A 171 9.30 21.46 4.52
CA ASN A 171 8.85 22.67 5.21
C ASN A 171 8.57 22.45 6.71
N PRO A 172 9.45 21.79 7.48
CA PRO A 172 9.24 21.61 8.92
C PRO A 172 9.34 22.93 9.69
N MET A 173 10.05 23.92 9.13
CA MET A 173 10.27 25.24 9.70
C MET A 173 10.18 26.31 8.62
N LEU A 174 9.73 27.51 8.98
CA LEU A 174 9.76 28.72 8.16
C LEU A 174 10.42 29.84 8.97
N CYS A 175 11.48 30.44 8.43
CA CYS A 175 12.24 31.51 9.09
C CYS A 175 12.70 31.17 10.53
N GLY A 176 13.03 29.90 10.79
CA GLY A 176 13.47 29.44 12.11
C GLY A 176 12.34 29.00 13.05
N GLU A 177 11.08 29.22 12.68
CA GLU A 177 9.91 28.81 13.47
C GLU A 177 9.34 27.49 12.96
N LEU A 178 8.96 26.60 13.87
CA LEU A 178 8.28 25.34 13.52
C LEU A 178 6.87 25.61 13.00
N GLN A 179 6.37 24.76 12.11
CA GLN A 179 5.02 24.89 11.56
C GLN A 179 4.38 23.53 11.23
N GLY A 180 3.04 23.52 11.10
CA GLY A 180 2.27 22.39 10.62
C GLY A 180 2.35 21.17 11.54
N ALA A 181 2.30 19.97 10.96
CA ALA A 181 2.21 18.70 11.70
C ALA A 181 3.33 18.48 12.74
N TRP A 182 4.45 19.18 12.57
CA TRP A 182 5.62 19.08 13.45
C TRP A 182 5.37 19.64 14.84
N CYS A 183 4.60 20.74 14.96
CA CYS A 183 4.38 21.42 16.24
C CYS A 183 2.92 21.77 16.54
N GLU A 184 2.04 21.77 15.54
CA GLU A 184 0.62 22.09 15.69
C GLU A 184 -0.22 20.82 15.84
N PRO A 185 -1.01 20.69 16.93
CA PRO A 185 -2.05 19.67 17.00
C PRO A 185 -3.18 19.99 16.03
N ASP A 186 -3.85 18.98 15.48
CA ASP A 186 -5.13 19.15 14.79
C ASP A 186 -6.28 18.91 15.78
N PRO A 187 -7.04 19.93 16.20
CA PRO A 187 -8.13 19.75 17.18
C PRO A 187 -9.23 18.78 16.72
N LYS A 188 -9.33 18.48 15.42
CA LYS A 188 -10.31 17.54 14.86
C LYS A 188 -9.72 16.18 14.55
N GLY A 189 -8.40 16.03 14.59
CA GLY A 189 -7.71 14.77 14.30
C GLY A 189 -8.01 14.22 12.89
N LYS A 190 -8.14 15.11 11.89
CA LYS A 190 -8.59 14.75 10.52
C LYS A 190 -7.49 14.94 9.48
N THR A 191 -6.82 16.08 9.53
CA THR A 191 -5.71 16.43 8.63
C THR A 191 -4.39 15.90 9.19
N TRP A 192 -4.21 16.07 10.50
CA TRP A 192 -3.10 15.57 11.30
C TRP A 192 -3.64 14.95 12.59
N THR A 193 -2.73 14.46 13.40
CA THR A 193 -3.03 13.88 14.70
C THR A 193 -3.43 14.94 15.72
N LEU A 194 -4.14 14.52 16.77
CA LEU A 194 -4.51 15.38 17.91
C LEU A 194 -3.28 15.90 18.67
N HIS A 195 -2.14 15.25 18.49
CA HIS A 195 -0.86 15.68 19.05
C HIS A 195 0.18 15.86 17.92
N PRO A 196 1.07 16.84 18.03
CA PRO A 196 2.10 17.08 17.03
C PRO A 196 3.11 15.92 16.92
N VAL A 197 3.92 15.92 15.87
CA VAL A 197 5.05 14.97 15.75
C VAL A 197 6.08 15.19 16.85
N LEU A 198 6.46 16.44 17.10
CA LEU A 198 7.41 16.78 18.15
C LEU A 198 6.74 16.75 19.53
N GLY A 199 7.45 16.23 20.53
CA GLY A 199 6.98 16.12 21.91
C GLY A 199 6.02 14.97 22.17
N THR A 200 5.62 14.21 21.15
CA THR A 200 4.73 13.06 21.31
C THR A 200 5.50 11.75 21.31
N ALA A 201 5.24 10.89 22.31
CA ALA A 201 5.86 9.58 22.40
C ALA A 201 5.31 8.66 21.30
N PRO A 202 6.14 7.86 20.61
CA PRO A 202 5.67 6.98 19.54
C PRO A 202 4.68 5.90 20.01
N THR A 203 4.73 5.52 21.29
CA THR A 203 3.76 4.59 21.90
C THR A 203 2.32 5.11 21.84
N GLN A 204 2.12 6.43 21.82
CA GLN A 204 0.80 7.04 21.68
C GLN A 204 0.14 6.70 20.34
N TYR A 205 0.93 6.46 19.30
CA TYR A 205 0.47 6.07 17.96
C TYR A 205 0.79 4.61 17.62
N GLY A 206 0.85 3.76 18.66
CA GLY A 206 0.88 2.31 18.55
C GLY A 206 2.27 1.70 18.36
N ALA A 207 3.35 2.44 18.64
CA ALA A 207 4.71 1.93 18.46
C ALA A 207 5.09 0.83 19.46
N TYR A 208 5.76 -0.19 18.95
CA TYR A 208 6.55 -1.18 19.66
C TYR A 208 7.97 -1.14 19.12
N GLY A 209 8.96 -0.97 19.99
CA GLY A 209 10.37 -0.80 19.62
C GLY A 209 11.09 0.14 20.56
N LYS A 210 12.37 0.40 20.30
CA LYS A 210 13.16 1.36 21.07
C LYS A 210 13.06 2.74 20.40
N GLY A 211 12.37 3.68 21.04
CA GLY A 211 12.31 5.06 20.57
C GLY A 211 11.54 5.95 21.54
N GLU A 212 11.98 7.21 21.63
CA GLU A 212 11.41 8.22 22.52
C GLU A 212 10.76 9.33 21.71
N ALA A 213 10.12 10.29 22.40
CA ALA A 213 9.58 11.48 21.76
C ALA A 213 10.71 12.31 21.15
N ILE A 214 10.52 12.76 19.91
CA ILE A 214 11.47 13.66 19.23
C ILE A 214 11.12 15.10 19.62
N THR A 215 12.12 15.90 19.97
CA THR A 215 11.96 17.34 20.26
C THR A 215 12.65 18.18 19.20
N ALA A 216 12.33 19.48 19.13
CA ALA A 216 13.03 20.44 18.27
C ALA A 216 14.55 20.45 18.51
N GLU A 217 14.95 20.20 19.77
CA GLU A 217 16.34 20.19 20.19
C GLU A 217 17.04 18.84 20.02
N SER A 218 16.30 17.79 19.67
CA SER A 218 16.84 16.44 19.53
C SER A 218 17.86 16.39 18.38
N PRO A 219 19.03 15.74 18.56
CA PRO A 219 20.06 15.65 17.53
C PRO A 219 19.54 15.11 16.20
N GLU A 220 18.64 14.13 16.23
CA GLU A 220 18.00 13.55 15.05
C GLU A 220 17.14 14.56 14.28
N PHE A 221 16.40 15.44 14.97
CA PHE A 221 15.55 16.44 14.31
C PHE A 221 16.40 17.59 13.75
N LYS A 222 17.39 18.06 14.53
CA LYS A 222 18.37 19.04 14.04
C LYS A 222 19.14 18.55 12.82
N ARG A 223 19.38 17.24 12.72
CA ARG A 223 19.97 16.62 11.54
C ARG A 223 18.97 16.50 10.41
N PHE A 224 17.73 16.09 10.69
CA PHE A 224 16.65 15.99 9.72
C PHE A 224 16.42 17.30 8.95
N VAL A 225 16.35 18.44 9.64
CA VAL A 225 16.08 19.75 9.00
C VAL A 225 17.23 20.27 8.13
N LYS A 226 18.43 19.70 8.25
CA LYS A 226 19.60 20.03 7.41
C LYS A 226 19.56 19.39 6.02
N PHE A 227 18.64 18.48 5.77
CA PHE A 227 18.47 17.85 4.46
C PHE A 227 17.24 18.38 3.72
N ARG A 228 17.28 18.26 2.40
CA ARG A 228 16.13 18.41 1.52
C ARG A 228 15.71 17.03 1.02
N TYR A 229 14.41 16.75 1.02
CA TYR A 229 13.86 15.45 0.66
C TYR A 229 13.16 15.54 -0.69
N ARG A 230 13.69 14.87 -1.71
CA ARG A 230 13.03 14.83 -3.04
C ARG A 230 12.20 13.56 -3.17
N VAL A 231 10.90 13.71 -3.38
CA VAL A 231 9.97 12.59 -3.48
C VAL A 231 9.91 12.06 -4.91
N TYR A 232 10.32 10.81 -5.08
CA TYR A 232 10.21 10.03 -6.30
C TYR A 232 9.16 8.93 -6.14
N ALA A 233 8.70 8.38 -7.24
CA ALA A 233 7.86 7.18 -7.24
C ALA A 233 8.35 6.20 -8.30
N ILE A 234 8.39 4.92 -7.95
CA ILE A 234 8.72 3.83 -8.86
C ILE A 234 7.56 2.84 -8.88
N GLY A 235 6.73 2.96 -9.90
CA GLY A 235 5.76 1.94 -10.25
C GLY A 235 6.43 0.67 -10.78
N TYR A 236 5.67 -0.43 -10.77
CA TYR A 236 6.16 -1.72 -11.26
C TYR A 236 5.06 -2.51 -11.96
N ASN A 237 5.46 -3.48 -12.78
CA ASN A 237 4.54 -4.46 -13.34
C ASN A 237 4.07 -5.41 -12.23
N TRP A 238 2.91 -5.12 -11.65
CA TRP A 238 2.40 -5.87 -10.50
C TRP A 238 1.89 -7.28 -10.82
N LEU A 239 1.94 -7.72 -12.09
CA LEU A 239 1.60 -9.08 -12.51
C LEU A 239 2.80 -10.05 -12.47
N GLN A 240 4.02 -9.55 -12.71
CA GLN A 240 5.23 -10.37 -12.66
C GLN A 240 5.63 -10.65 -11.20
N SER A 241 6.62 -11.53 -10.98
CA SER A 241 7.06 -11.84 -9.62
C SER A 241 7.56 -10.60 -8.87
N ASN A 242 7.34 -10.49 -7.56
CA ASN A 242 7.84 -9.34 -6.81
C ASN A 242 9.39 -9.32 -6.77
N ASP A 243 10.03 -10.45 -7.03
CA ASP A 243 11.48 -10.55 -7.20
C ASP A 243 11.94 -9.85 -8.50
N ASP A 244 11.31 -10.14 -9.63
CA ASP A 244 11.58 -9.43 -10.90
C ASP A 244 11.25 -7.94 -10.76
N SER A 245 10.14 -7.58 -10.11
CA SER A 245 9.84 -6.18 -9.81
C SER A 245 10.86 -5.55 -8.87
N GLY A 246 11.44 -6.31 -7.94
CA GLY A 246 12.53 -5.87 -7.06
C GLY A 246 13.77 -5.50 -7.86
N ARG A 247 14.16 -6.33 -8.84
CA ARG A 247 15.22 -6.02 -9.80
C ARG A 247 14.91 -4.73 -10.54
N ASP A 248 13.73 -4.65 -11.15
CA ASP A 248 13.30 -3.53 -11.98
C ASP A 248 13.26 -2.21 -11.19
N VAL A 249 12.84 -2.23 -9.92
CA VAL A 249 12.87 -1.07 -9.02
C VAL A 249 14.31 -0.63 -8.71
N VAL A 250 15.26 -1.55 -8.60
CA VAL A 250 16.67 -1.21 -8.37
C VAL A 250 17.32 -0.63 -9.62
N THR A 251 17.06 -1.24 -10.78
CA THR A 251 17.78 -0.98 -12.03
C THR A 251 17.10 0.04 -12.93
N GLY A 252 15.81 0.29 -12.77
CA GLY A 252 15.00 1.08 -13.70
C GLY A 252 14.53 0.28 -14.92
N VAL A 253 13.51 0.80 -15.60
CA VAL A 253 12.83 0.12 -16.71
C VAL A 253 12.64 1.05 -17.90
N ASP A 254 12.86 0.51 -19.10
CA ASP A 254 12.46 1.17 -20.34
C ASP A 254 10.99 0.87 -20.63
N CYS A 255 10.19 1.91 -20.72
CA CYS A 255 8.75 1.84 -20.93
C CYS A 255 8.43 2.29 -22.37
N PRO A 256 7.50 1.61 -23.07
CA PRO A 256 7.06 2.07 -24.37
C PRO A 256 6.27 3.39 -24.25
N ASP A 257 6.51 4.30 -25.19
CA ASP A 257 5.75 5.55 -25.33
C ASP A 257 4.82 5.44 -26.55
N PRO A 258 3.48 5.41 -26.34
CA PRO A 258 2.52 5.26 -27.43
C PRO A 258 2.48 6.47 -28.36
N GLN A 259 2.87 7.66 -27.90
CA GLN A 259 2.83 8.90 -28.68
C GLN A 259 4.05 9.01 -29.59
N THR A 260 5.24 8.81 -29.05
CA THR A 260 6.50 8.96 -29.80
C THR A 260 6.93 7.68 -30.52
N ARG A 261 6.35 6.53 -30.17
CA ARG A 261 6.79 5.18 -30.58
C ARG A 261 8.25 4.88 -30.21
N GLN A 262 8.80 5.60 -29.23
CA GLN A 262 10.11 5.38 -28.65
C GLN A 262 9.99 4.79 -27.24
N LYS A 263 11.13 4.61 -26.56
CA LYS A 263 11.18 4.21 -25.16
C LYS A 263 11.39 5.44 -24.28
N THR A 264 10.66 5.51 -23.18
CA THR A 264 10.91 6.44 -22.08
C THR A 264 11.47 5.68 -20.88
N ARG A 265 12.24 6.35 -20.02
CA ARG A 265 12.90 5.72 -18.88
C ARG A 265 12.13 5.98 -17.59
N LEU A 266 11.74 4.92 -16.89
CA LEU A 266 11.39 5.00 -15.46
C LEU A 266 12.64 4.68 -14.65
N MET A 267 13.12 5.67 -13.90
CA MET A 267 14.37 5.52 -13.15
C MET A 267 14.26 4.51 -12.00
N GLY A 268 15.32 3.72 -11.81
CA GLY A 268 15.48 2.86 -10.64
C GLY A 268 16.13 3.58 -9.45
N ILE A 269 16.19 2.90 -8.30
CA ILE A 269 16.88 3.40 -7.09
C ILE A 269 18.32 3.83 -7.41
N THR A 270 19.05 3.04 -8.19
CA THR A 270 20.46 3.32 -8.52
C THR A 270 20.61 4.62 -9.31
N GLU A 271 19.75 4.84 -10.30
CA GLU A 271 19.75 6.03 -11.15
C GLU A 271 19.32 7.27 -10.35
N ILE A 272 18.30 7.15 -9.49
CA ILE A 272 17.85 8.24 -8.61
C ILE A 272 18.94 8.63 -7.61
N CYS A 273 19.62 7.67 -7.00
CA CYS A 273 20.72 7.96 -6.07
C CYS A 273 21.88 8.67 -6.77
N LYS A 274 22.19 8.27 -8.01
CA LYS A 274 23.23 8.88 -8.84
C LYS A 274 22.87 10.30 -9.27
N GLU A 275 21.64 10.54 -9.73
CA GLU A 275 21.19 11.88 -10.14
C GLU A 275 21.28 12.91 -9.01
N ASN A 276 21.09 12.48 -7.77
CA ASN A 276 21.11 13.37 -6.61
C ASN A 276 22.45 13.38 -5.87
N ASP A 277 23.48 12.65 -6.34
CA ASP A 277 24.79 12.53 -5.71
C ASP A 277 24.76 12.09 -4.23
N THR A 278 23.84 11.19 -3.88
CA THR A 278 23.55 10.82 -2.48
C THR A 278 24.03 9.42 -2.07
N GLY A 279 24.28 8.55 -3.05
CA GLY A 279 24.65 7.15 -2.86
C GLY A 279 23.55 6.26 -2.25
N LYS A 280 22.55 6.82 -1.55
CA LYS A 280 21.46 6.10 -0.89
C LYS A 280 20.15 6.88 -0.89
N ALA A 281 19.04 6.16 -0.83
CA ALA A 281 17.69 6.73 -0.72
C ALA A 281 16.93 6.21 0.51
N ILE A 282 15.85 6.89 0.89
CA ILE A 282 14.84 6.38 1.81
C ILE A 282 13.74 5.74 0.98
N ILE A 283 13.32 4.52 1.34
CA ILE A 283 12.24 3.82 0.63
C ILE A 283 10.97 3.85 1.48
N LEU A 284 9.86 4.24 0.87
CA LEU A 284 8.51 4.18 1.44
C LEU A 284 7.69 3.20 0.59
N THR A 285 6.94 2.31 1.21
CA THR A 285 6.15 1.33 0.45
C THR A 285 4.71 1.27 0.90
N HIS A 286 3.79 0.98 -0.02
CA HIS A 286 2.42 0.60 0.31
C HIS A 286 2.15 -0.87 -0.03
N SER A 287 1.46 -1.59 0.86
CA SER A 287 0.95 -2.93 0.57
C SER A 287 2.05 -3.87 0.04
N MET A 288 1.81 -4.54 -1.10
CA MET A 288 2.79 -5.42 -1.76
C MET A 288 4.07 -4.75 -2.23
N GLY A 289 4.12 -3.42 -2.37
CA GLY A 289 5.38 -2.71 -2.59
C GLY A 289 6.41 -3.00 -1.52
N GLY A 290 5.96 -3.38 -0.31
CA GLY A 290 6.84 -3.85 0.76
C GLY A 290 7.49 -5.21 0.47
N LEU A 291 6.83 -6.09 -0.29
CA LEU A 291 7.43 -7.36 -0.76
C LEU A 291 8.47 -7.08 -1.86
N VAL A 292 8.14 -6.20 -2.81
CA VAL A 292 9.06 -5.73 -3.86
C VAL A 292 10.33 -5.12 -3.24
N ALA A 293 10.20 -4.22 -2.27
CA ALA A 293 11.33 -3.62 -1.59
C ALA A 293 12.17 -4.63 -0.79
N ARG A 294 11.54 -5.65 -0.19
CA ARG A 294 12.27 -6.73 0.48
C ARG A 294 13.07 -7.58 -0.50
N PHE A 295 12.53 -7.91 -1.67
CA PHE A 295 13.31 -8.60 -2.71
C PHE A 295 14.40 -7.72 -3.29
N ALA A 296 14.16 -6.43 -3.50
CA ALA A 296 15.20 -5.48 -3.91
C ALA A 296 16.41 -5.53 -2.96
N VAL A 297 16.16 -5.60 -1.66
CA VAL A 297 17.20 -5.74 -0.62
C VAL A 297 17.85 -7.12 -0.63
N LEU A 298 17.06 -8.19 -0.59
CA LEU A 298 17.55 -9.56 -0.41
C LEU A 298 18.27 -10.11 -1.64
N ASN A 299 17.71 -9.88 -2.82
CA ASN A 299 18.13 -10.55 -4.06
C ASN A 299 18.85 -9.61 -5.03
N HIS A 300 18.61 -8.29 -4.94
CA HIS A 300 19.09 -7.30 -5.93
C HIS A 300 20.03 -6.24 -5.35
N GLY A 301 20.60 -6.49 -4.16
CA GLY A 301 21.70 -5.69 -3.60
C GLY A 301 21.32 -4.29 -3.11
N ALA A 302 20.03 -3.98 -2.96
CA ALA A 302 19.58 -2.63 -2.58
C ALA A 302 19.94 -2.23 -1.14
N GLU A 303 20.35 -3.16 -0.27
CA GLU A 303 20.81 -2.87 1.10
C GLU A 303 21.88 -1.76 1.17
N GLY A 304 22.77 -1.72 0.17
CA GLY A 304 23.84 -0.72 0.06
C GLY A 304 23.37 0.64 -0.44
N SER A 305 22.21 0.71 -1.10
CA SER A 305 21.65 1.91 -1.72
C SER A 305 20.46 2.50 -0.92
N ILE A 306 20.20 1.98 0.28
CA ILE A 306 19.07 2.37 1.11
C ILE A 306 19.55 2.83 2.50
N HIS A 307 19.05 3.99 2.95
CA HIS A 307 19.24 4.49 4.31
C HIS A 307 18.32 3.80 5.31
N GLY A 308 17.06 3.59 4.92
CA GLY A 308 16.03 2.96 5.71
C GLY A 308 14.75 2.77 4.90
N VAL A 309 13.86 1.93 5.41
CA VAL A 309 12.58 1.60 4.77
C VAL A 309 11.43 1.84 5.73
N PHE A 310 10.34 2.42 5.22
CA PHE A 310 9.05 2.47 5.90
C PHE A 310 8.02 1.64 5.12
N HIS A 311 7.48 0.59 5.73
CA HIS A 311 6.41 -0.22 5.13
C HIS A 311 5.04 0.18 5.71
N GLY A 312 4.14 0.64 4.84
CA GLY A 312 2.74 0.91 5.18
C GLY A 312 1.81 -0.21 4.70
N ALA A 313 1.00 -0.77 5.60
CA ALA A 313 -0.05 -1.76 5.31
C ALA A 313 0.45 -3.02 4.55
N GLN A 314 1.68 -3.47 4.81
CA GLN A 314 2.24 -4.61 4.08
C GLN A 314 1.55 -5.94 4.47
N PRO A 315 1.10 -6.76 3.50
CA PRO A 315 0.70 -8.16 3.72
C PRO A 315 1.94 -9.05 3.90
N ALA A 316 2.63 -8.90 5.04
CA ALA A 316 3.98 -9.41 5.22
C ALA A 316 4.13 -10.93 5.08
N THR A 317 3.06 -11.68 5.33
CA THR A 317 2.98 -13.14 5.16
C THR A 317 1.77 -13.59 4.32
N GLY A 318 1.25 -12.70 3.46
CA GLY A 318 0.10 -12.99 2.59
C GLY A 318 -1.24 -12.91 3.31
N ALA A 319 -2.33 -13.28 2.64
CA ALA A 319 -3.70 -13.18 3.16
C ALA A 319 -4.57 -14.36 2.70
N PRO A 320 -5.27 -15.06 3.61
CA PRO A 320 -6.21 -16.14 3.28
C PRO A 320 -7.30 -15.74 2.28
N LEU A 321 -7.66 -14.45 2.25
CA LEU A 321 -8.56 -13.89 1.25
C LEU A 321 -8.12 -14.20 -0.20
N ALA A 322 -6.83 -14.13 -0.50
CA ALA A 322 -6.30 -14.43 -1.83
C ALA A 322 -6.48 -15.91 -2.19
N ALA A 323 -6.24 -16.82 -1.24
CA ALA A 323 -6.44 -18.26 -1.44
C ALA A 323 -7.92 -18.64 -1.55
N LYS A 324 -8.79 -18.06 -0.72
CA LYS A 324 -10.26 -18.25 -0.77
C LYS A 324 -10.83 -18.01 -2.17
N ARG A 325 -10.31 -17.01 -2.90
CA ARG A 325 -10.80 -16.65 -4.23
C ARG A 325 -10.60 -17.72 -5.30
N TYR A 326 -9.69 -18.68 -5.11
CA TYR A 326 -9.61 -19.89 -5.95
C TYR A 326 -10.89 -20.74 -5.91
N LYS A 327 -11.72 -20.60 -4.87
CA LYS A 327 -12.99 -21.32 -4.71
C LYS A 327 -14.23 -20.42 -4.77
N THR A 328 -14.06 -19.10 -4.78
CA THR A 328 -15.19 -18.15 -4.73
C THR A 328 -15.21 -17.08 -5.82
N GLY A 329 -14.07 -16.74 -6.41
CA GLY A 329 -13.87 -15.43 -7.05
C GLY A 329 -14.05 -14.25 -6.09
N GLY A 330 -13.98 -13.03 -6.62
CA GLY A 330 -14.24 -11.79 -5.86
C GLY A 330 -15.71 -11.35 -5.81
N GLY A 331 -16.58 -11.91 -6.64
CA GLY A 331 -18.00 -11.52 -6.74
C GLY A 331 -18.84 -11.63 -5.45
N PRO A 332 -18.65 -12.66 -4.60
CA PRO A 332 -19.44 -12.82 -3.36
C PRO A 332 -19.10 -11.84 -2.21
N GLU A 333 -18.05 -11.03 -2.33
CA GLU A 333 -17.46 -10.28 -1.20
C GLU A 333 -18.17 -8.95 -0.85
N GLY A 334 -19.12 -8.49 -1.68
CA GLY A 334 -20.15 -7.48 -1.34
C GLY A 334 -19.70 -6.16 -0.70
N GLY A 335 -19.54 -5.09 -1.50
CA GLY A 335 -19.46 -3.69 -1.04
C GLY A 335 -18.99 -2.73 -2.13
N MET A 336 -19.37 -1.44 -2.10
CA MET A 336 -18.91 -0.41 -3.08
C MET A 336 -17.37 -0.29 -3.17
N ASN A 337 -16.63 -0.62 -2.10
CA ASN A 337 -15.16 -0.71 -2.11
C ASN A 337 -14.65 -2.01 -2.75
N GLY A 338 -15.43 -3.09 -2.76
CA GLY A 338 -15.17 -4.32 -3.51
C GLY A 338 -15.37 -4.15 -5.03
N PHE A 339 -16.14 -3.16 -5.46
CA PHE A 339 -16.31 -2.83 -6.89
C PHE A 339 -15.05 -2.23 -7.52
N VAL A 340 -14.25 -1.44 -6.77
CA VAL A 340 -13.01 -0.83 -7.27
C VAL A 340 -11.87 -1.85 -7.34
N ASN A 341 -11.86 -2.84 -6.43
CA ASN A 341 -10.93 -3.96 -6.44
C ASN A 341 -11.31 -5.08 -7.42
N GLY A 342 -12.51 -5.07 -8.01
CA GLY A 342 -13.05 -6.19 -8.80
C GLY A 342 -12.30 -6.51 -10.10
N SER A 343 -11.67 -5.55 -10.77
CA SER A 343 -11.16 -5.77 -12.14
C SER A 343 -10.16 -6.94 -12.26
N LEU A 344 -9.39 -7.27 -11.22
CA LEU A 344 -8.49 -8.44 -11.17
C LEU A 344 -9.13 -9.70 -10.57
N LEU A 345 -10.19 -9.56 -9.78
CA LEU A 345 -10.65 -10.61 -8.88
C LEU A 345 -11.66 -11.60 -9.50
N GLY A 346 -12.26 -11.24 -10.64
CA GLY A 346 -13.26 -12.07 -11.30
C GLY A 346 -14.55 -12.25 -10.50
N ARG A 347 -15.66 -12.52 -11.19
CA ARG A 347 -16.96 -12.80 -10.55
C ARG A 347 -17.01 -14.13 -9.83
N ASP A 348 -16.23 -15.09 -10.31
CA ASP A 348 -16.16 -16.46 -9.81
C ASP A 348 -14.72 -16.99 -9.90
N ALA A 349 -14.53 -18.23 -9.43
CA ALA A 349 -13.23 -18.89 -9.43
C ALA A 349 -12.58 -18.97 -10.83
N ASN A 350 -13.35 -19.17 -11.92
CA ASN A 350 -12.76 -19.32 -13.26
C ASN A 350 -12.13 -18.01 -13.73
N GLU A 351 -12.85 -16.90 -13.57
CA GLU A 351 -12.34 -15.57 -13.96
C GLU A 351 -11.17 -15.11 -13.09
N PHE A 352 -11.13 -15.53 -11.82
CA PHE A 352 -10.00 -15.29 -10.91
C PHE A 352 -8.77 -16.10 -11.33
N ILE A 353 -8.93 -17.42 -11.48
CA ILE A 353 -7.86 -18.36 -11.81
C ILE A 353 -7.22 -18.02 -13.16
N ALA A 354 -8.02 -17.60 -14.15
CA ALA A 354 -7.51 -17.24 -15.48
C ALA A 354 -6.39 -16.18 -15.45
N VAL A 355 -6.40 -15.29 -14.46
CA VAL A 355 -5.32 -14.33 -14.25
C VAL A 355 -4.33 -14.85 -13.20
N MET A 356 -4.84 -15.26 -12.04
CA MET A 356 -4.03 -15.64 -10.88
C MET A 356 -3.07 -16.79 -11.19
N ALA A 357 -3.46 -17.77 -12.01
CA ALA A 357 -2.62 -18.92 -12.33
C ALA A 357 -1.36 -18.58 -13.15
N ASN A 358 -1.36 -17.43 -13.83
CA ASN A 358 -0.31 -17.02 -14.76
C ASN A 358 0.39 -15.72 -14.34
N ALA A 359 0.00 -15.13 -13.20
CA ALA A 359 0.55 -13.88 -12.67
C ALA A 359 1.23 -14.13 -11.30
N PRO A 360 2.56 -14.37 -11.26
CA PRO A 360 3.26 -14.68 -10.02
C PRO A 360 3.17 -13.59 -8.95
N GLY A 361 3.11 -12.31 -9.34
CA GLY A 361 3.00 -11.19 -8.40
C GLY A 361 1.76 -11.32 -7.50
N PRO A 362 0.54 -11.39 -8.08
CA PRO A 362 -0.67 -11.68 -7.33
C PRO A 362 -0.62 -13.03 -6.59
N MET A 363 -0.02 -14.08 -7.15
CA MET A 363 0.12 -15.38 -6.46
C MET A 363 0.89 -15.27 -5.14
N GLU A 364 1.88 -14.39 -5.07
CA GLU A 364 2.68 -14.16 -3.86
C GLU A 364 1.88 -13.52 -2.70
N LEU A 365 0.62 -13.09 -2.92
CA LEU A 365 -0.33 -12.68 -1.85
C LEU A 365 -0.98 -13.85 -1.11
N THR A 366 -0.93 -15.06 -1.66
CA THR A 366 -1.45 -16.23 -0.95
C THR A 366 -0.69 -16.40 0.38
N PRO A 367 -1.30 -17.00 1.42
CA PRO A 367 -0.61 -17.24 2.69
C PRO A 367 0.75 -17.92 2.48
N MET A 368 1.80 -17.26 2.99
CA MET A 368 3.15 -17.78 2.94
C MET A 368 3.31 -18.96 3.91
N PRO A 369 4.36 -19.80 3.76
CA PRO A 369 4.59 -20.89 4.70
C PRO A 369 4.66 -20.48 6.18
N ASP A 370 5.11 -19.24 6.46
CA ASP A 370 5.19 -18.69 7.83
C ASP A 370 3.98 -17.82 8.23
N TYR A 371 2.90 -17.82 7.44
CA TYR A 371 1.65 -17.15 7.79
C TYR A 371 1.15 -17.63 9.15
N ASN A 372 0.85 -16.67 10.04
CA ASN A 372 0.47 -16.95 11.43
C ASN A 372 1.39 -17.99 12.11
N ASN A 373 2.70 -17.89 11.88
CA ASN A 373 3.72 -18.79 12.40
C ASN A 373 3.51 -20.26 11.99
N GLY A 374 3.05 -20.48 10.74
CA GLY A 374 2.81 -21.82 10.17
C GLY A 374 1.52 -22.48 10.65
N ALA A 375 0.64 -21.74 11.33
CA ALA A 375 -0.64 -22.26 11.77
C ALA A 375 -1.58 -22.55 10.60
N ALA A 376 -2.49 -23.50 10.80
CA ALA A 376 -3.52 -23.81 9.82
C ALA A 376 -4.50 -22.64 9.65
N TRP A 377 -4.87 -22.36 8.41
CA TRP A 377 -5.77 -21.26 8.03
C TRP A 377 -6.85 -21.68 7.03
N TRP A 378 -6.74 -22.87 6.44
CA TRP A 378 -7.76 -23.48 5.59
C TRP A 378 -8.47 -24.60 6.37
N ILE A 379 -9.68 -24.33 6.84
CA ILE A 379 -10.33 -25.12 7.89
C ILE A 379 -11.70 -25.62 7.40
N PHE A 380 -12.00 -26.89 7.66
CA PHE A 380 -13.34 -27.46 7.51
C PHE A 380 -13.89 -27.75 8.90
N SER A 381 -15.11 -27.29 9.19
CA SER A 381 -15.74 -27.42 10.50
C SER A 381 -17.22 -27.77 10.41
N ARG A 382 -17.77 -28.26 11.52
CA ARG A 382 -19.22 -28.35 11.75
C ARG A 382 -19.80 -26.96 12.08
N PRO A 383 -21.13 -26.77 12.00
CA PRO A 383 -21.78 -25.52 12.39
C PRO A 383 -21.57 -25.11 13.85
N ASP A 384 -21.28 -26.06 14.74
CA ASP A 384 -20.95 -25.79 16.15
C ASP A 384 -19.52 -25.27 16.37
N GLY A 385 -18.67 -25.28 15.33
CA GLY A 385 -17.27 -24.88 15.37
C GLY A 385 -16.29 -26.05 15.54
N THR A 386 -16.75 -27.29 15.62
CA THR A 386 -15.87 -28.46 15.72
C THR A 386 -15.05 -28.60 14.43
N THR A 387 -13.73 -28.47 14.53
CA THR A 387 -12.80 -28.69 13.41
C THR A 387 -12.84 -30.15 12.95
N LEU A 388 -12.94 -30.34 11.64
CA LEU A 388 -12.97 -31.64 10.96
C LEU A 388 -11.67 -31.90 10.17
N MET A 389 -11.14 -30.87 9.51
CA MET A 389 -9.85 -30.87 8.81
C MET A 389 -9.26 -29.46 8.88
N GLN A 390 -7.94 -29.35 8.89
CA GLN A 390 -7.26 -28.06 8.88
C GLN A 390 -5.90 -28.16 8.17
N TYR A 391 -5.54 -27.12 7.42
CA TYR A 391 -4.32 -27.07 6.61
C TYR A 391 -3.68 -25.66 6.62
N PRO A 392 -2.35 -25.56 6.43
CA PRO A 392 -1.41 -26.67 6.39
C PRO A 392 -1.23 -27.35 7.75
N GLN A 393 -0.97 -28.65 7.74
CA GLN A 393 -0.46 -29.42 8.86
C GLN A 393 1.07 -29.34 8.75
N HIS A 394 1.78 -28.97 9.81
CA HIS A 394 3.26 -28.91 9.82
C HIS A 394 3.90 -27.89 8.85
N GLY A 395 3.16 -26.91 8.33
CA GLY A 395 3.71 -25.80 7.53
C GLY A 395 3.93 -26.08 6.04
N ASP A 396 3.60 -27.27 5.53
CA ASP A 396 3.71 -27.59 4.09
C ASP A 396 2.47 -27.14 3.31
N VAL A 397 2.34 -25.82 3.14
CA VAL A 397 1.22 -25.22 2.39
C VAL A 397 1.25 -25.57 0.90
N LEU A 398 2.44 -25.84 0.35
CA LEU A 398 2.60 -26.09 -1.08
C LEU A 398 1.98 -27.44 -1.45
N SER A 399 2.40 -28.52 -0.79
CA SER A 399 1.92 -29.86 -1.15
C SER A 399 0.50 -30.11 -0.65
N GLU A 400 0.15 -29.63 0.54
CA GLU A 400 -1.13 -29.94 1.17
C GLU A 400 -2.30 -29.14 0.61
N LEU A 401 -2.04 -27.93 0.08
CA LEU A 401 -3.07 -27.05 -0.46
C LEU A 401 -2.81 -26.65 -1.91
N TYR A 402 -1.75 -25.90 -2.20
CA TYR A 402 -1.61 -25.23 -3.50
C TYR A 402 -1.42 -26.19 -4.67
N LEU A 403 -0.77 -27.34 -4.46
CA LEU A 403 -0.59 -28.39 -5.46
C LEU A 403 -1.50 -29.59 -5.24
N ASN A 404 -2.40 -29.52 -4.26
CA ASN A 404 -3.30 -30.62 -3.93
C ASN A 404 -4.52 -30.62 -4.87
N ALA A 405 -4.71 -31.74 -5.59
CA ALA A 405 -5.82 -31.98 -6.50
C ALA A 405 -7.10 -32.50 -5.81
N ASP A 406 -7.02 -32.87 -4.53
CA ASP A 406 -8.16 -33.35 -3.76
C ASP A 406 -9.23 -32.26 -3.65
N TRP A 407 -10.45 -32.66 -3.28
CA TRP A 407 -11.62 -31.79 -3.29
C TRP A 407 -11.47 -30.53 -2.41
N TYR A 408 -10.64 -30.62 -1.37
CA TYR A 408 -10.32 -29.54 -0.44
C TYR A 408 -9.08 -28.72 -0.82
N GLY A 409 -8.30 -29.18 -1.82
CA GLY A 409 -7.11 -28.52 -2.32
C GLY A 409 -7.40 -27.34 -3.24
N LEU A 410 -6.32 -26.64 -3.62
CA LEU A 410 -6.36 -25.40 -4.40
C LEU A 410 -5.77 -25.53 -5.80
N LEU A 411 -5.30 -26.71 -6.21
CA LEU A 411 -4.81 -26.93 -7.58
C LEU A 411 -5.96 -26.73 -8.58
N PRO A 412 -5.87 -25.75 -9.49
CA PRO A 412 -6.92 -25.55 -10.48
C PRO A 412 -7.03 -26.71 -11.47
N LYS A 413 -8.22 -26.89 -12.04
CA LYS A 413 -8.43 -27.80 -13.16
C LYS A 413 -7.72 -27.26 -14.40
N ALA A 414 -7.22 -28.15 -15.24
CA ALA A 414 -6.50 -27.75 -16.46
C ALA A 414 -7.31 -26.82 -17.37
N SER A 415 -8.63 -27.00 -17.46
CA SER A 415 -9.52 -26.12 -18.23
C SER A 415 -9.64 -24.69 -17.71
N GLN A 416 -9.17 -24.41 -16.50
CA GLN A 416 -9.18 -23.08 -15.88
C GLN A 416 -7.85 -22.33 -16.04
N LEU A 417 -6.76 -23.04 -16.39
CA LEU A 417 -5.39 -22.51 -16.38
C LEU A 417 -5.03 -21.69 -17.61
N ASP A 418 -5.66 -21.94 -18.75
CA ASP A 418 -5.31 -21.31 -20.04
C ASP A 418 -6.54 -21.11 -20.95
N PRO A 419 -7.59 -20.40 -20.50
CA PRO A 419 -8.80 -20.18 -21.30
C PRO A 419 -8.58 -19.41 -22.62
N ALA A 420 -7.47 -18.69 -22.79
CA ALA A 420 -7.10 -17.94 -24.00
C ALA A 420 -6.06 -18.67 -24.89
N ASN A 421 -5.58 -19.85 -24.48
CA ASN A 421 -4.51 -20.59 -25.15
C ASN A 421 -3.21 -19.78 -25.30
N LEU A 422 -2.90 -18.89 -24.36
CA LEU A 422 -1.66 -18.12 -24.34
C LEU A 422 -0.50 -18.97 -23.81
N VAL A 423 -0.76 -19.75 -22.76
CA VAL A 423 0.28 -20.59 -22.13
C VAL A 423 0.68 -21.71 -23.09
N ARG A 424 -0.27 -22.37 -23.76
CA ARG A 424 0.01 -23.41 -24.78
C ARG A 424 0.90 -22.89 -25.91
N LYS A 425 0.54 -21.71 -26.47
CA LYS A 425 1.32 -21.04 -27.51
C LYS A 425 2.73 -20.70 -27.02
N ARG A 426 2.84 -20.10 -25.84
CA ARG A 426 4.13 -19.71 -25.24
C ARG A 426 5.06 -20.91 -25.03
N LEU A 427 4.49 -22.06 -24.69
CA LEU A 427 5.27 -23.26 -24.42
C LEU A 427 5.61 -24.05 -25.70
N ASP A 428 5.21 -23.59 -26.91
CA ASP A 428 5.35 -24.29 -28.20
C ASP A 428 4.79 -25.73 -28.14
N LYS A 429 3.70 -25.91 -27.38
CA LYS A 429 3.15 -27.22 -27.01
C LYS A 429 1.68 -27.35 -27.37
N ASP A 430 1.26 -26.77 -28.50
CA ASP A 430 -0.11 -26.86 -29.03
C ASP A 430 -0.58 -28.32 -29.22
N ALA A 431 0.35 -29.29 -29.26
CA ALA A 431 0.09 -30.72 -29.38
C ALA A 431 0.09 -31.54 -28.06
N ILE A 432 0.39 -30.95 -26.90
CA ILE A 432 0.55 -31.69 -25.64
C ILE A 432 -0.63 -31.40 -24.70
N GLY A 433 -1.34 -32.46 -24.27
CA GLY A 433 -2.58 -32.37 -23.49
C GLY A 433 -2.47 -31.63 -22.15
N ASP A 434 -3.60 -31.55 -21.44
CA ASP A 434 -3.83 -30.82 -20.18
C ASP A 434 -2.71 -30.89 -19.12
N ARG A 435 -1.93 -31.98 -19.11
CA ARG A 435 -0.77 -32.17 -18.24
C ARG A 435 0.26 -31.03 -18.32
N VAL A 436 0.53 -30.47 -19.50
CA VAL A 436 1.55 -29.41 -19.64
C VAL A 436 1.14 -28.11 -18.94
N LEU A 437 -0.15 -27.79 -18.96
CA LEU A 437 -0.67 -26.62 -18.26
C LEU A 437 -0.52 -26.78 -16.75
N VAL A 438 -0.87 -27.97 -16.26
CA VAL A 438 -0.74 -28.31 -14.84
C VAL A 438 0.73 -28.31 -14.41
N ASP A 439 1.64 -28.89 -15.21
CA ASP A 439 3.08 -28.89 -14.93
C ASP A 439 3.65 -27.45 -14.89
N ASN A 440 3.20 -26.57 -15.80
CA ASN A 440 3.58 -25.14 -15.79
C ASN A 440 3.07 -24.43 -14.52
N TYR A 441 1.83 -24.68 -14.12
CA TYR A 441 1.27 -24.12 -12.88
C TYR A 441 2.03 -24.62 -11.65
N ILE A 442 2.32 -25.93 -11.57
CA ILE A 442 3.11 -26.54 -10.49
C ILE A 442 4.48 -25.86 -10.39
N ALA A 443 5.19 -25.69 -11.51
CA ALA A 443 6.49 -25.02 -11.53
C ALA A 443 6.38 -23.57 -11.05
N THR A 444 5.36 -22.84 -11.53
CA THR A 444 5.13 -21.44 -11.17
C THR A 444 4.83 -21.29 -9.67
N MET A 445 3.89 -22.07 -9.13
CA MET A 445 3.51 -22.03 -7.72
C MET A 445 4.64 -22.50 -6.80
N THR A 446 5.45 -23.47 -7.23
CA THR A 446 6.67 -23.89 -6.49
C THR A 446 7.66 -22.74 -6.36
N GLN A 447 7.86 -21.95 -7.43
CA GLN A 447 8.70 -20.76 -7.37
C GLN A 447 8.11 -19.68 -6.47
N VAL A 448 6.79 -19.46 -6.52
CA VAL A 448 6.08 -18.53 -5.62
C VAL A 448 6.36 -18.88 -4.16
N VAL A 449 6.14 -20.14 -3.75
CA VAL A 449 6.37 -20.54 -2.35
C VAL A 449 7.85 -20.50 -1.97
N THR A 450 8.75 -20.81 -2.91
CA THR A 450 10.20 -20.66 -2.71
C THR A 450 10.56 -19.21 -2.39
N ARG A 451 10.06 -18.25 -3.18
CA ARG A 451 10.27 -16.81 -2.95
C ARG A 451 9.63 -16.34 -1.65
N GLN A 452 8.41 -16.77 -1.35
CA GLN A 452 7.74 -16.46 -0.08
C GLN A 452 8.59 -16.92 1.13
N SER A 453 9.21 -18.09 1.05
CA SER A 453 10.08 -18.62 2.11
C SER A 453 11.36 -17.81 2.30
N GLN A 454 11.91 -17.21 1.23
CA GLN A 454 13.09 -16.34 1.32
C GLN A 454 12.80 -15.06 2.12
N LEU A 455 11.55 -14.60 2.13
CA LEU A 455 11.15 -13.39 2.82
C LEU A 455 11.10 -13.58 4.34
N THR A 456 10.86 -14.80 4.85
CA THR A 456 10.62 -15.06 6.27
C THR A 456 11.61 -14.30 7.18
N ASN A 457 11.05 -13.44 8.04
CA ASN A 457 11.76 -12.61 9.02
C ASN A 457 12.92 -11.76 8.48
N SER A 458 12.97 -11.49 7.17
CA SER A 458 14.07 -10.77 6.52
C SER A 458 13.59 -9.42 5.97
N TYR A 459 14.21 -8.34 6.46
CA TYR A 459 13.94 -6.95 6.10
C TYR A 459 15.27 -6.18 5.98
N HIS A 460 15.22 -4.97 5.39
CA HIS A 460 16.34 -4.03 5.45
C HIS A 460 16.76 -3.77 6.91
N ARG A 461 18.06 -3.58 7.17
CA ARG A 461 18.57 -3.48 8.55
C ARG A 461 17.97 -2.35 9.38
N LYS A 462 17.42 -1.34 8.73
CA LYS A 462 16.74 -0.18 9.33
C LYS A 462 15.33 -0.05 8.74
N THR A 463 14.41 -0.85 9.24
CA THR A 463 13.01 -0.88 8.79
C THR A 463 12.05 -0.40 9.88
N TYR A 464 11.07 0.39 9.47
CA TYR A 464 9.94 0.83 10.29
C TYR A 464 8.65 0.38 9.58
N VAL A 465 7.63 -0.02 10.34
CA VAL A 465 6.39 -0.56 9.76
C VAL A 465 5.17 0.03 10.43
N ALA A 466 4.11 0.30 9.66
CA ALA A 466 2.80 0.70 10.19
C ALA A 466 1.69 -0.12 9.55
N TYR A 467 0.79 -0.69 10.36
CA TYR A 467 -0.28 -1.56 9.87
C TYR A 467 -1.55 -1.49 10.75
N GLY A 468 -2.69 -1.76 10.10
CA GLY A 468 -4.00 -1.67 10.73
C GLY A 468 -4.38 -2.92 11.53
N ASN A 469 -5.00 -2.72 12.68
CA ASN A 469 -5.54 -3.76 13.55
C ASN A 469 -6.93 -3.34 14.07
N GLY A 470 -7.87 -3.19 13.14
CA GLY A 470 -9.24 -2.77 13.41
C GLY A 470 -9.43 -1.26 13.50
N GLY A 471 -10.53 -0.85 14.10
CA GLY A 471 -10.92 0.55 14.28
C GLY A 471 -10.52 1.11 15.65
N LEU A 472 -10.56 2.43 15.75
CA LEU A 472 -10.23 3.18 16.97
C LEU A 472 -11.30 3.02 18.06
N ASP A 473 -12.49 2.53 17.70
CA ASP A 473 -13.63 2.22 18.58
C ASP A 473 -13.34 1.13 19.62
N THR A 474 -12.27 0.36 19.45
CA THR A 474 -11.85 -0.70 20.38
C THR A 474 -10.66 -0.30 21.25
N ARG A 475 -10.14 0.93 21.10
CA ARG A 475 -9.02 1.43 21.90
C ARG A 475 -9.52 2.39 22.97
N SER A 476 -9.10 2.18 24.21
CA SER A 476 -9.32 3.17 25.26
C SER A 476 -8.54 4.45 24.93
N PRO A 477 -9.08 5.65 25.22
CA PRO A 477 -8.27 6.86 25.21
C PRO A 477 -7.07 6.63 26.14
N ALA A 478 -5.87 7.08 25.76
CA ALA A 478 -4.73 7.03 26.66
C ALA A 478 -5.07 7.85 27.92
N SER A 479 -5.28 7.18 29.05
CA SER A 479 -5.60 7.84 30.31
C SER A 479 -4.34 8.50 30.86
N ASN A 480 -4.30 9.83 30.85
CA ASN A 480 -3.58 10.64 31.85
C ASN A 480 -4.07 12.10 31.91
N THR A 481 -5.30 12.38 31.51
CA THR A 481 -5.96 13.65 31.82
C THR A 481 -7.30 13.37 32.47
N THR A 482 -7.46 13.86 33.69
CA THR A 482 -8.71 13.91 34.44
C THR A 482 -9.86 14.34 33.54
N SER A 483 -10.95 13.58 33.60
CA SER A 483 -12.17 13.79 32.83
C SER A 483 -12.77 15.17 33.09
N GLU A 484 -12.43 16.15 32.26
CA GLU A 484 -13.39 17.18 31.90
C GLU A 484 -14.37 16.55 30.90
N ALA A 485 -15.66 16.74 31.14
CA ALA A 485 -16.72 16.23 30.30
C ALA A 485 -16.41 16.52 28.82
N ALA A 486 -16.28 15.47 28.01
CA ALA A 486 -16.01 15.61 26.58
C ALA A 486 -17.06 16.55 25.97
N SER A 487 -16.66 17.79 25.66
CA SER A 487 -17.49 18.65 24.85
C SER A 487 -17.62 17.97 23.48
N LYS A 488 -18.80 18.03 22.86
CA LYS A 488 -19.04 17.44 21.54
C LYS A 488 -18.09 17.98 20.44
N ASP A 489 -17.33 19.02 20.74
CA ASP A 489 -16.49 19.76 19.79
C ASP A 489 -14.99 19.41 19.86
N LYS A 490 -14.51 18.61 20.83
CA LYS A 490 -13.09 18.19 20.92
C LYS A 490 -12.94 16.66 21.08
N PRO A 491 -12.60 15.92 20.01
CA PRO A 491 -12.34 14.49 20.10
C PRO A 491 -11.09 14.15 20.91
N ASN A 492 -11.13 13.04 21.65
CA ASN A 492 -9.99 12.50 22.41
C ASN A 492 -9.20 11.42 21.63
N ILE A 493 -9.67 11.05 20.44
CA ILE A 493 -9.02 10.12 19.50
C ILE A 493 -9.34 10.55 18.07
N GLU A 494 -8.43 10.32 17.14
CA GLU A 494 -8.57 10.70 15.73
C GLU A 494 -9.79 10.02 15.07
N GLN A 495 -10.31 10.64 14.01
CA GLN A 495 -11.38 10.04 13.23
C GLN A 495 -10.86 8.82 12.47
N GLY A 496 -11.63 7.73 12.50
CA GLY A 496 -11.31 6.52 11.77
C GLY A 496 -12.54 5.68 11.48
N GLU A 497 -12.38 4.72 10.57
CA GLU A 497 -13.40 3.72 10.27
C GLU A 497 -13.61 2.80 11.49
N PRO A 498 -14.86 2.41 11.78
CA PRO A 498 -15.16 1.51 12.89
C PRO A 498 -14.64 0.10 12.59
N THR A 499 -14.32 -0.67 13.64
CA THR A 499 -13.71 -2.01 13.52
C THR A 499 -14.51 -2.94 12.61
N LYS A 500 -15.84 -2.87 12.63
CA LYS A 500 -16.73 -3.67 11.77
C LYS A 500 -16.50 -3.49 10.26
N HIS A 501 -15.92 -2.37 9.82
CA HIS A 501 -15.58 -2.12 8.41
C HIS A 501 -14.14 -2.52 8.07
N LEU A 502 -13.32 -2.83 9.07
CA LEU A 502 -11.89 -3.10 8.95
C LEU A 502 -11.54 -4.56 9.24
N LEU A 503 -12.54 -5.44 9.20
CA LEU A 503 -12.35 -6.88 9.41
C LEU A 503 -11.73 -7.52 8.17
N ALA A 504 -10.99 -8.61 8.37
CA ALA A 504 -10.32 -9.35 7.31
C ALA A 504 -10.38 -10.86 7.59
N TRP A 505 -10.17 -11.66 6.56
CA TRP A 505 -10.06 -13.11 6.70
C TRP A 505 -8.71 -13.50 7.30
N GLY A 506 -8.72 -13.90 8.56
CA GLY A 506 -7.58 -14.53 9.24
C GLY A 506 -7.52 -16.04 8.99
N ASN A 507 -8.68 -16.67 8.79
CA ASN A 507 -8.82 -18.04 8.31
C ASN A 507 -9.91 -18.09 7.23
N ALA A 508 -9.81 -19.09 6.36
CA ALA A 508 -10.87 -19.52 5.46
C ALA A 508 -11.56 -20.76 6.04
N ILE A 509 -12.75 -20.58 6.60
CA ILE A 509 -13.52 -21.65 7.24
C ILE A 509 -14.68 -22.11 6.33
N TRP A 510 -14.69 -23.40 6.04
CA TRP A 510 -15.75 -24.12 5.34
C TRP A 510 -16.62 -24.86 6.35
N THR A 511 -17.90 -24.51 6.41
CA THR A 511 -18.86 -25.10 7.36
C THR A 511 -19.77 -26.08 6.65
N GLY A 512 -19.94 -27.29 7.20
CA GLY A 512 -20.85 -28.31 6.68
C GLY A 512 -21.44 -29.19 7.78
N ASP A 513 -22.69 -29.63 7.60
CA ASP A 513 -23.39 -30.50 8.55
C ASP A 513 -22.92 -31.96 8.41
N VAL A 514 -21.79 -32.27 9.07
CA VAL A 514 -21.15 -33.59 9.05
C VAL A 514 -21.56 -34.38 10.29
N PRO A 515 -22.12 -35.61 10.15
CA PRO A 515 -22.53 -36.42 11.29
C PRO A 515 -21.43 -36.65 12.33
N ALA A 516 -21.84 -36.81 13.59
CA ALA A 516 -20.97 -37.28 14.65
C ALA A 516 -20.39 -38.66 14.31
N GLY A 517 -19.07 -38.83 14.47
CA GLY A 517 -18.36 -40.09 14.18
C GLY A 517 -17.76 -40.22 12.77
N VAL A 518 -17.96 -39.25 11.88
CA VAL A 518 -17.16 -39.12 10.65
C VAL A 518 -15.74 -38.70 11.04
N GLN A 519 -14.75 -39.47 10.58
CA GLN A 519 -13.33 -39.21 10.84
C GLN A 519 -12.71 -38.39 9.70
N GLU A 520 -11.61 -37.69 10.00
CA GLU A 520 -10.86 -36.91 9.00
C GLU A 520 -10.47 -37.74 7.77
N ALA A 521 -10.00 -38.98 7.96
CA ALA A 521 -9.65 -39.88 6.86
C ALA A 521 -10.83 -40.19 5.93
N GLU A 522 -12.05 -40.30 6.48
CA GLU A 522 -13.27 -40.51 5.70
C GLU A 522 -13.62 -39.28 4.86
N LEU A 523 -13.42 -38.08 5.41
CA LEU A 523 -13.62 -36.80 4.70
C LEU A 523 -12.58 -36.59 3.61
N ARG A 524 -11.30 -36.88 3.88
CA ARG A 524 -10.24 -36.78 2.86
C ARG A 524 -10.51 -37.70 1.67
N ALA A 525 -11.02 -38.91 1.92
CA ALA A 525 -11.41 -39.86 0.87
C ALA A 525 -12.75 -39.54 0.19
N ALA A 526 -13.45 -38.48 0.57
CA ALA A 526 -14.76 -38.14 0.01
C ALA A 526 -14.65 -37.79 -1.48
N LYS A 527 -15.65 -38.21 -2.27
CA LYS A 527 -15.72 -37.88 -3.70
C LYS A 527 -16.34 -36.50 -3.88
N LEU A 528 -15.66 -35.60 -4.58
CA LEU A 528 -16.26 -34.33 -5.02
C LEU A 528 -17.45 -34.60 -5.96
N LEU A 529 -18.62 -34.10 -5.59
CA LEU A 529 -19.82 -34.11 -6.42
C LEU A 529 -19.98 -32.80 -7.18
N HIS A 530 -19.72 -31.67 -6.53
CA HIS A 530 -19.89 -30.35 -7.13
C HIS A 530 -18.98 -29.30 -6.47
N ASP A 531 -18.40 -28.42 -7.30
CA ASP A 531 -17.75 -27.18 -6.87
C ASP A 531 -18.39 -26.05 -7.65
N SER A 532 -19.09 -25.16 -6.94
CA SER A 532 -19.82 -24.04 -7.54
C SER A 532 -18.91 -22.93 -8.07
N GLY A 533 -17.63 -22.89 -7.66
CA GLY A 533 -16.75 -21.74 -7.87
C GLY A 533 -17.21 -20.45 -7.18
N LYS A 534 -18.18 -20.54 -6.27
CA LYS A 534 -18.82 -19.42 -5.54
C LYS A 534 -18.92 -19.68 -4.03
N GLY A 535 -18.07 -20.57 -3.51
CA GLY A 535 -17.99 -20.86 -2.07
C GLY A 535 -18.94 -21.94 -1.57
N GLU A 536 -19.37 -22.84 -2.45
CA GLU A 536 -20.11 -24.06 -2.10
C GLU A 536 -19.45 -25.29 -2.73
N LEU A 537 -19.12 -26.27 -1.88
CA LEU A 537 -18.51 -27.56 -2.22
C LEU A 537 -19.43 -28.68 -1.75
N ARG A 538 -19.78 -29.63 -2.63
CA ARG A 538 -20.57 -30.81 -2.27
C ARG A 538 -19.75 -32.07 -2.46
N VAL A 539 -19.66 -32.90 -1.43
CA VAL A 539 -18.88 -34.15 -1.41
C VAL A 539 -19.75 -35.34 -1.01
N LEU A 540 -19.36 -36.54 -1.44
CA LEU A 540 -20.00 -37.82 -1.08
C LEU A 540 -19.07 -38.63 -0.17
N LEU A 541 -19.50 -38.86 1.06
CA LEU A 541 -18.93 -39.85 1.96
C LEU A 541 -19.34 -41.24 1.47
N GLN A 542 -18.47 -41.89 0.69
CA GLN A 542 -18.80 -43.10 -0.05
C GLN A 542 -19.24 -44.25 0.87
N GLN A 543 -18.56 -44.44 2.00
CA GLN A 543 -18.84 -45.51 2.95
C GLN A 543 -20.22 -45.37 3.62
N ARG A 544 -20.75 -44.15 3.69
CA ARG A 544 -22.04 -43.82 4.32
C ARG A 544 -23.15 -43.55 3.31
N ASN A 545 -22.82 -43.51 2.02
CA ASN A 545 -23.71 -43.02 0.96
C ASN A 545 -24.37 -41.67 1.32
N LEU A 546 -23.60 -40.77 1.93
CA LEU A 546 -24.09 -39.48 2.46
C LEU A 546 -23.40 -38.33 1.75
N SER A 547 -24.18 -37.39 1.19
CA SER A 547 -23.62 -36.15 0.66
C SER A 547 -23.60 -35.04 1.71
N VAL A 548 -22.47 -34.34 1.82
CA VAL A 548 -22.30 -33.15 2.66
C VAL A 548 -22.02 -31.95 1.77
N THR A 549 -22.65 -30.82 2.07
CA THR A 549 -22.33 -29.53 1.46
C THR A 549 -21.57 -28.66 2.46
N PHE A 550 -20.39 -28.21 2.05
CA PHE A 550 -19.59 -27.21 2.75
C PHE A 550 -19.77 -25.84 2.11
N THR A 551 -20.00 -24.83 2.93
CA THR A 551 -20.11 -23.44 2.50
C THR A 551 -19.10 -22.56 3.22
N MET A 552 -18.57 -21.57 2.52
CA MET A 552 -17.68 -20.57 3.11
C MET A 552 -18.39 -19.22 3.26
N GLN A 553 -18.05 -18.49 4.32
CA GLN A 553 -18.57 -17.15 4.54
C GLN A 553 -18.19 -16.22 3.39
N LYS A 554 -19.18 -15.50 2.84
CA LYS A 554 -19.02 -14.69 1.62
C LYS A 554 -18.40 -13.32 1.89
N THR A 555 -18.81 -12.67 2.98
CA THR A 555 -18.34 -11.34 3.42
C THR A 555 -17.47 -11.45 4.68
N ASN A 556 -16.66 -10.44 4.99
CA ASN A 556 -15.85 -10.33 6.21
C ASN A 556 -16.62 -9.68 7.38
N THR A 557 -17.95 -9.70 7.35
CA THR A 557 -18.79 -9.02 8.34
C THR A 557 -19.20 -9.98 9.45
N ILE A 558 -19.24 -9.47 10.68
CA ILE A 558 -19.85 -10.17 11.83
C ILE A 558 -20.91 -9.26 12.46
N PRO A 559 -22.01 -9.82 13.04
CA PRO A 559 -23.14 -9.02 13.50
C PRO A 559 -22.82 -8.12 14.71
N ASP A 560 -22.01 -8.60 15.66
CA ASP A 560 -21.80 -7.93 16.95
C ASP A 560 -20.32 -7.57 17.18
N VAL A 561 -19.91 -6.39 16.69
CA VAL A 561 -18.59 -5.82 17.00
C VAL A 561 -18.73 -4.77 18.10
N SER A 562 -17.97 -4.95 19.17
CA SER A 562 -17.91 -4.06 20.33
C SER A 562 -16.51 -4.05 20.93
N ALA A 563 -16.26 -3.13 21.86
CA ALA A 563 -14.99 -3.09 22.61
C ALA A 563 -14.73 -4.36 23.44
N THR A 564 -15.78 -5.12 23.80
CA THR A 564 -15.70 -6.36 24.58
C THR A 564 -15.77 -7.63 23.72
N THR A 565 -15.67 -7.50 22.40
CA THR A 565 -15.69 -8.66 21.50
C THR A 565 -14.51 -9.58 21.79
N ASP A 566 -14.81 -10.84 22.08
CA ASP A 566 -13.84 -11.93 22.20
C ASP A 566 -13.35 -12.34 20.80
N TRP A 567 -12.23 -11.74 20.38
CA TRP A 567 -11.66 -11.94 19.06
C TRP A 567 -11.15 -13.37 18.83
N ASP A 568 -10.73 -14.09 19.87
CA ASP A 568 -10.29 -15.48 19.74
C ASP A 568 -11.48 -16.41 19.45
N ARG A 569 -12.61 -16.18 20.14
CA ARG A 569 -13.86 -16.87 19.85
C ARG A 569 -14.42 -16.52 18.48
N VAL A 570 -14.34 -15.26 18.04
CA VAL A 570 -14.78 -14.88 16.69
C VAL A 570 -13.90 -15.55 15.65
N ALA A 571 -12.58 -15.46 15.79
CA ALA A 571 -11.62 -16.03 14.84
C ALA A 571 -11.79 -17.54 14.68
N SER A 572 -12.00 -18.27 15.79
CA SER A 572 -12.20 -19.72 15.76
C SER A 572 -13.53 -20.13 15.11
N LYS A 573 -14.60 -19.32 15.24
CA LYS A 573 -15.91 -19.66 14.67
C LYS A 573 -16.12 -19.21 13.23
N THR A 574 -15.58 -18.05 12.86
CA THR A 574 -15.87 -17.43 11.55
C THR A 574 -14.63 -17.30 10.66
N GLY A 575 -13.43 -17.38 11.24
CA GLY A 575 -12.18 -17.07 10.56
C GLY A 575 -11.95 -15.59 10.32
N ILE A 576 -12.86 -14.72 10.79
CA ILE A 576 -12.74 -13.28 10.63
C ILE A 576 -11.99 -12.69 11.81
N ILE A 577 -11.02 -11.83 11.53
CA ILE A 577 -10.22 -11.11 12.52
C ILE A 577 -10.15 -9.62 12.19
N ARG A 578 -9.58 -8.83 13.10
CA ARG A 578 -9.24 -7.43 12.85
C ARG A 578 -8.14 -7.30 11.79
N GLY A 579 -8.16 -6.20 11.05
CA GLY A 579 -7.14 -5.87 10.05
C GLY A 579 -7.33 -4.45 9.54
N ASP A 580 -7.13 -4.25 8.25
CA ASP A 580 -7.39 -2.99 7.54
C ASP A 580 -8.48 -3.14 6.45
N GLY A 581 -9.31 -4.18 6.56
CA GLY A 581 -10.30 -4.56 5.54
C GLY A 581 -9.77 -5.50 4.45
N THR A 582 -8.45 -5.55 4.21
CA THR A 582 -7.82 -6.44 3.22
C THR A 582 -6.81 -7.39 3.86
N VAL A 583 -5.87 -6.83 4.61
CA VAL A 583 -4.78 -7.54 5.28
C VAL A 583 -5.20 -7.89 6.71
N PRO A 584 -5.23 -9.17 7.08
CA PRO A 584 -5.51 -9.58 8.45
C PRO A 584 -4.35 -9.20 9.37
N ALA A 585 -4.64 -8.80 10.61
CA ALA A 585 -3.64 -8.40 11.59
C ALA A 585 -2.56 -9.46 11.80
N TRP A 586 -2.88 -10.76 11.74
CA TRP A 586 -1.92 -11.85 11.83
C TRP A 586 -0.86 -11.83 10.72
N SER A 587 -1.21 -11.39 9.51
CA SER A 587 -0.23 -11.23 8.42
C SER A 587 0.76 -10.12 8.74
N ALA A 588 0.23 -8.98 9.15
CA ALA A 588 1.01 -7.78 9.37
C ALA A 588 1.84 -7.85 10.67
N ASP A 589 1.34 -8.53 11.71
CA ASP A 589 2.02 -8.80 12.98
C ASP A 589 3.34 -9.55 12.78
N ALA A 590 3.54 -10.28 11.68
CA ALA A 590 4.83 -10.90 11.37
C ALA A 590 6.00 -9.90 11.37
N GLN A 591 5.75 -8.63 11.05
CA GLN A 591 6.75 -7.56 11.08
C GLN A 591 7.07 -7.09 12.51
N ALA A 592 6.21 -7.39 13.48
CA ALA A 592 6.37 -7.00 14.89
C ALA A 592 6.91 -8.15 15.77
N ARG A 593 7.26 -9.30 15.19
CA ARG A 593 7.89 -10.43 15.90
C ARG A 593 9.16 -9.96 16.61
N GLY A 594 9.27 -10.25 17.91
CA GLY A 594 10.37 -9.80 18.77
C GLY A 594 10.28 -8.34 19.26
N LEU A 595 9.31 -7.55 18.77
CA LEU A 595 9.05 -6.18 19.23
C LEU A 595 7.75 -6.09 20.04
N LYS A 596 6.65 -6.64 19.53
CA LYS A 596 5.34 -6.64 20.18
C LYS A 596 5.19 -7.91 21.04
N PRO A 597 4.96 -7.79 22.36
CA PRO A 597 4.69 -8.94 23.22
C PRO A 597 3.48 -9.75 22.71
N GLY A 598 3.59 -11.08 22.78
CA GLY A 598 2.51 -12.00 22.40
C GLY A 598 2.39 -12.28 20.90
N VAL A 599 3.23 -11.68 20.04
CA VAL A 599 3.32 -12.08 18.62
C VAL A 599 4.28 -13.28 18.49
N PRO A 600 3.81 -14.45 18.02
CA PRO A 600 4.64 -15.64 17.92
C PRO A 600 5.59 -15.62 16.71
N GLY A 601 6.70 -16.35 16.84
CA GLY A 601 7.71 -16.54 15.81
C GLY A 601 9.04 -15.84 16.11
N ASP A 602 10.07 -16.17 15.32
CA ASP A 602 11.40 -15.56 15.45
C ASP A 602 11.38 -14.06 15.12
N PRO A 603 12.26 -13.24 15.72
CA PRO A 603 12.30 -11.81 15.50
C PRO A 603 12.41 -11.42 14.02
N ALA A 604 11.63 -10.42 13.61
CA ALA A 604 11.71 -9.82 12.28
C ALA A 604 13.03 -9.02 12.16
N LYS A 605 14.04 -9.61 11.52
CA LYS A 605 15.40 -9.04 11.44
C LYS A 605 15.38 -7.72 10.68
N GLY A 606 15.97 -6.69 11.28
CA GLY A 606 16.09 -5.35 10.69
C GLY A 606 14.95 -4.38 11.04
N VAL A 607 13.81 -4.88 11.55
CA VAL A 607 12.70 -4.01 11.99
C VAL A 607 13.08 -3.36 13.32
N GLN A 608 13.13 -2.03 13.33
CA GLN A 608 13.47 -1.19 14.47
C GLN A 608 12.24 -0.85 15.30
N MET A 609 11.10 -0.65 14.64
CA MET A 609 9.85 -0.26 15.27
C MET A 609 8.65 -0.70 14.44
N ALA A 610 7.61 -1.18 15.12
CA ALA A 610 6.32 -1.54 14.54
C ALA A 610 5.20 -0.71 15.15
N PHE A 611 4.50 0.06 14.32
CA PHE A 611 3.33 0.84 14.68
C PHE A 611 2.07 0.01 14.43
N VAL A 612 1.49 -0.54 15.49
CA VAL A 612 0.22 -1.27 15.44
C VAL A 612 -0.92 -0.28 15.59
N GLN A 613 -1.50 0.11 14.46
CA GLN A 613 -2.44 1.22 14.34
C GLN A 613 -3.86 0.73 14.08
N ALA A 614 -4.80 1.66 13.93
CA ALA A 614 -6.21 1.38 13.74
C ALA A 614 -6.89 2.55 13.02
N GLY A 615 -8.11 2.33 12.55
CA GLY A 615 -9.00 3.39 12.04
C GLY A 615 -8.92 3.65 10.54
N TYR A 616 -8.17 2.86 9.78
CA TYR A 616 -8.05 3.05 8.33
C TYR A 616 -8.24 1.77 7.52
N GLU A 617 -8.87 1.96 6.37
CA GLU A 617 -8.94 0.96 5.31
C GLU A 617 -7.62 0.91 4.53
N HIS A 618 -7.28 -0.28 4.03
CA HIS A 618 -6.02 -0.60 3.36
C HIS A 618 -5.58 0.45 2.34
N MET A 619 -6.41 0.74 1.32
CA MET A 619 -6.08 1.67 0.23
C MET A 619 -5.93 3.12 0.71
N LYS A 620 -6.57 3.48 1.81
CA LYS A 620 -6.52 4.82 2.41
C LYS A 620 -5.55 4.93 3.59
N SER A 621 -4.73 3.91 3.83
CA SER A 621 -3.82 3.87 4.99
C SER A 621 -2.93 5.12 5.11
N TYR A 622 -2.38 5.62 4.00
CA TYR A 622 -1.52 6.81 3.94
C TYR A 622 -2.25 8.16 4.08
N THR A 623 -3.59 8.18 4.03
CA THR A 623 -4.36 9.40 4.34
C THR A 623 -4.71 9.49 5.81
N HIS A 624 -4.52 8.41 6.58
CA HIS A 624 -4.83 8.41 8.00
C HIS A 624 -3.76 9.15 8.82
N PRO A 625 -4.15 10.01 9.78
CA PRO A 625 -3.22 10.77 10.59
C PRO A 625 -2.16 9.93 11.32
N TRP A 626 -2.54 8.77 11.88
CA TRP A 626 -1.59 7.91 12.61
C TRP A 626 -0.48 7.38 11.70
N THR A 627 -0.81 6.96 10.47
CA THR A 627 0.18 6.47 9.50
C THR A 627 1.14 7.58 9.11
N ARG A 628 0.61 8.79 8.88
CA ARG A 628 1.38 9.99 8.58
C ARG A 628 2.34 10.36 9.70
N TRP A 629 1.86 10.33 10.94
CA TRP A 629 2.68 10.57 12.14
C TRP A 629 3.83 9.57 12.23
N ALA A 630 3.51 8.27 12.13
CA ALA A 630 4.50 7.19 12.19
C ALA A 630 5.54 7.30 11.07
N LEU A 631 5.12 7.71 9.87
CA LEU A 631 6.01 7.95 8.74
C LEU A 631 6.99 9.07 9.02
N LEU A 632 6.50 10.26 9.41
CA LEU A 632 7.37 11.42 9.68
C LEU A 632 8.37 11.10 10.80
N TYR A 633 7.90 10.47 11.89
CA TYR A 633 8.75 9.98 12.97
C TYR A 633 9.83 9.02 12.44
N SER A 634 9.44 8.04 11.62
CA SER A 634 10.36 7.05 11.07
C SER A 634 11.41 7.66 10.16
N VAL A 635 11.05 8.65 9.33
CA VAL A 635 12.01 9.36 8.47
C VAL A 635 13.07 10.08 9.32
N VAL A 636 12.67 10.79 10.38
CA VAL A 636 13.62 11.44 11.31
C VAL A 636 14.56 10.40 11.95
N GLN A 637 14.03 9.26 12.38
CA GLN A 637 14.85 8.17 12.94
C GLN A 637 15.74 7.47 11.90
N ILE A 638 15.37 7.48 10.62
CA ILE A 638 16.22 6.98 9.54
C ILE A 638 17.42 7.88 9.33
N VAL A 639 17.21 9.21 9.33
CA VAL A 639 18.25 10.19 9.01
C VAL A 639 19.21 10.50 10.16
N LYS A 640 18.89 10.10 11.39
CA LYS A 640 19.69 10.42 12.59
C LYS A 640 21.18 10.04 12.48
N ASP A 641 21.50 9.02 11.70
CA ASP A 641 22.87 8.50 11.52
C ASP A 641 23.49 8.89 10.16
N ILE A 642 22.84 9.77 9.38
CA ILE A 642 23.35 10.20 8.07
C ILE A 642 24.23 11.43 8.25
N ASP A 643 25.48 11.37 7.78
CA ASP A 643 26.38 12.52 7.83
C ASP A 643 25.87 13.65 6.95
N VAL A 644 25.98 14.89 7.44
CA VAL A 644 25.59 16.09 6.68
C VAL A 644 26.83 16.55 5.89
N PRO A 645 26.84 16.44 4.55
CA PRO A 645 27.96 16.90 3.74
C PRO A 645 28.28 18.38 4.02
N GLY A 646 29.56 18.71 4.23
CA GLY A 646 30.02 20.07 4.47
C GLY A 646 29.77 20.63 5.88
N GLY A 647 29.29 19.83 6.82
CA GLY A 647 29.15 20.22 8.23
C GLY A 647 30.45 20.08 9.02
N ALA A 648 30.97 21.20 9.52
CA ALA A 648 31.83 21.24 10.70
C ALA A 648 30.99 21.18 11.98
#